data_AF-A0A660VKI7-F1
#
_entry.id   AF-A0A660VKI7-F1
#
_cell.length_a   1.000
_cell.length_b   1.000
_cell.length_c   1.000
_cell.angle_alpha   90.00
_cell.angle_beta   90.00
_cell.angle_gamma   90.00
#
_symmetry.space_group_name_H-M   'P 1'
#
loop_
_entity.id
_entity.type
_entity.pdbx_description
1 polymer ?
#
loop_
_entity_poly.entity_id
_entity_poly.type
_entity_poly.pdbx_seq_one_letter_code
_entity_poly.pdbx_strand_id
1 'polypeptide(L)'
;GYIDGWCSAHMIYKVDGRYRMRCIALLRVLLGVAFADEGRAVWVKPHHITSARAVDELIRNLKRANIKLIFVCVKDPRGRIIWQSKQFSDAVHPDFRRFDGLRVLLQLAHKAKIRVHAWFCCLTESPQSPVVKKHPEWVQRNPDNQPTTSETAQNNRKYSIVWMCPARRPGYVDQYLIPMMVELLEKYPVDGIHYDYLRYPGDVAPDRYCFCDWCTQHIFRHAHMFYKNFPDREFAPQEPLLPRPAANWIKDYTMRPPTKIWENAPTTVKAEFLLRRSTLWRKPSPEETLNPCDMDFFFYTYRCDAIKRLLEEAHKAAIKVRADIIFSATVLKNPVLAARFCGQKWTDFLHLLDFVCPSLYRSYFPNSSFNDYLIMLSEYVEMENYWAGGNCHIYCGISVKDLYREERREVERLAALLNLSADKAQQKKALDRLALLSGKDLSSFLSKVRKAFSAFSERLKACSPQLFNEFENCFATLQKAAKKGGKTKATLRKLQHLTEVLLNKPPENFYPAEKLTKTIKALRKAGAEGIALFCVSSIARFKLWNALAKSFKQPSELPHIAKPVHAPSTQVLRLLYLREKELAQTAGKNRQLSSELASAKTKISALDHKVDELTRQIGERDEALRKLKDAIKKAEKEVNDLEASLQKETEAKERLGQRIEELEKELAAKERKERELQTQLNTFRNEADLLEKQNKSTRKELRDYYQKVIETERRFESQRYYERLRLVIAFGVAVIAFAVALIATMLKRKSG
;
A
#
# COMPACT_ATOMS: atom_id res chain seq x y z
N GLY A 1 -16.83 -46.44 5.87
CA GLY A 1 -17.44 -45.20 6.37
C GLY A 1 -16.68 -44.03 5.81
N TYR A 2 -17.27 -43.37 4.81
CA TYR A 2 -16.89 -42.12 4.13
C TYR A 2 -15.45 -41.99 3.58
N ILE A 3 -15.20 -42.79 2.53
CA ILE A 3 -14.44 -42.38 1.35
C ILE A 3 -15.50 -42.06 0.29
N ASP A 4 -15.56 -40.80 -0.16
CA ASP A 4 -16.03 -40.34 -1.48
C ASP A 4 -16.59 -38.92 -1.42
N GLY A 5 -16.03 -38.05 -2.26
CA GLY A 5 -16.39 -36.64 -2.42
C GLY A 5 -15.14 -35.78 -2.37
N TRP A 6 -14.98 -34.88 -3.35
CA TRP A 6 -13.82 -34.01 -3.61
C TRP A 6 -12.84 -34.47 -4.70
N CYS A 7 -13.37 -35.01 -5.79
CA CYS A 7 -12.64 -35.07 -7.07
C CYS A 7 -13.55 -34.56 -8.21
N SER A 8 -13.87 -33.26 -8.23
CA SER A 8 -14.46 -32.55 -9.39
C SER A 8 -14.54 -31.02 -9.14
N ALA A 9 -13.40 -30.33 -9.07
CA ALA A 9 -13.35 -28.86 -9.19
C ALA A 9 -11.98 -28.29 -9.60
N HIS A 10 -10.96 -29.14 -9.83
CA HIS A 10 -9.57 -28.68 -10.03
C HIS A 10 -9.13 -28.50 -11.48
N MET A 11 -10.06 -28.50 -12.46
CA MET A 11 -9.70 -28.57 -13.88
C MET A 11 -10.22 -27.45 -14.78
N ILE A 12 -10.52 -26.25 -14.27
CA ILE A 12 -10.94 -25.11 -15.14
C ILE A 12 -10.19 -23.77 -14.91
N TYR A 13 -9.36 -23.61 -13.87
CA TYR A 13 -8.65 -22.33 -13.61
C TYR A 13 -7.13 -22.33 -13.86
N LYS A 14 -6.58 -23.31 -14.60
CA LYS A 14 -5.11 -23.44 -14.81
C LYS A 14 -4.58 -23.02 -16.19
N VAL A 15 -5.41 -22.42 -17.04
CA VAL A 15 -5.08 -22.19 -18.47
C VAL A 15 -4.75 -20.73 -18.82
N ASP A 16 -5.19 -19.73 -18.06
CA ASP A 16 -5.11 -18.33 -18.54
C ASP A 16 -3.76 -17.61 -18.23
N GLY A 17 -3.10 -17.96 -17.12
CA GLY A 17 -1.81 -17.35 -16.74
C GLY A 17 -0.63 -17.79 -17.62
N ARG A 18 -0.63 -19.05 -18.07
CA ARG A 18 0.43 -19.60 -18.94
C ARG A 18 0.33 -19.10 -20.38
N TYR A 19 -0.88 -18.82 -20.86
CA TYR A 19 -1.10 -18.24 -22.20
C TYR A 19 -0.66 -16.78 -22.26
N ARG A 20 -1.00 -15.94 -21.26
CA ARG A 20 -0.51 -14.54 -21.19
C ARG A 20 1.01 -14.43 -21.12
N MET A 21 1.67 -15.27 -20.32
CA MET A 21 3.15 -15.32 -20.26
C MET A 21 3.78 -15.76 -21.58
N ARG A 22 3.18 -16.74 -22.28
CA ARG A 22 3.63 -17.18 -23.61
C ARG A 22 3.40 -16.11 -24.68
N CYS A 23 2.30 -15.35 -24.64
CA CYS A 23 2.06 -14.24 -25.55
C CYS A 23 3.01 -13.06 -25.32
N ILE A 24 3.36 -12.74 -24.08
CA ILE A 24 4.39 -11.72 -23.76
C ILE A 24 5.78 -12.20 -24.22
N ALA A 25 6.10 -13.48 -24.05
CA ALA A 25 7.34 -14.07 -24.56
C ALA A 25 7.40 -14.04 -26.10
N LEU A 26 6.28 -14.36 -26.79
CA LEU A 26 6.19 -14.25 -28.25
C LEU A 26 6.29 -12.79 -28.73
N LEU A 27 5.65 -11.83 -28.04
CA LEU A 27 5.77 -10.40 -28.36
C LEU A 27 7.21 -9.89 -28.16
N ARG A 28 7.92 -10.37 -27.13
CA ARG A 28 9.33 -10.05 -26.85
C ARG A 28 10.27 -10.55 -27.95
N VAL A 29 9.96 -11.71 -28.53
CA VAL A 29 10.68 -12.28 -29.69
C VAL A 29 10.36 -11.49 -30.97
N LEU A 30 9.09 -11.10 -31.17
CA LEU A 30 8.63 -10.34 -32.35
C LEU A 30 9.13 -8.87 -32.38
N LEU A 31 9.42 -8.26 -31.22
CA LEU A 31 9.91 -6.87 -31.12
C LEU A 31 11.44 -6.75 -31.07
N GLY A 32 12.20 -7.85 -31.12
CA GLY A 32 13.67 -7.82 -31.20
C GLY A 32 14.41 -7.24 -29.97
N VAL A 33 13.72 -6.94 -28.86
CA VAL A 33 14.34 -6.43 -27.63
C VAL A 33 14.51 -7.59 -26.63
N ALA A 34 15.64 -8.28 -26.71
CA ALA A 34 16.05 -9.23 -25.68
C ALA A 34 16.45 -8.48 -24.41
N PHE A 35 15.62 -8.55 -23.37
CA PHE A 35 15.97 -8.07 -22.03
C PHE A 35 16.99 -9.02 -21.39
N ALA A 36 17.98 -8.46 -20.72
CA ALA A 36 18.83 -9.25 -19.84
C ALA A 36 18.01 -9.63 -18.61
N ASP A 37 17.92 -10.93 -18.38
CA ASP A 37 17.15 -11.55 -17.29
C ASP A 37 17.90 -11.49 -15.93
N GLU A 38 18.68 -10.41 -15.75
CA GLU A 38 19.67 -10.16 -14.69
C GLU A 38 19.40 -8.79 -14.01
N GLY A 39 19.29 -8.80 -12.69
CA GLY A 39 19.15 -7.59 -11.88
C GLY A 39 20.46 -6.83 -11.74
N ARG A 40 20.41 -5.49 -11.77
CA ARG A 40 21.62 -4.65 -11.68
C ARG A 40 21.45 -3.57 -10.64
N ALA A 41 22.35 -3.55 -9.66
CA ALA A 41 22.30 -2.63 -8.54
C ALA A 41 23.67 -1.99 -8.21
N VAL A 42 23.65 -0.82 -7.56
CA VAL A 42 24.86 -0.20 -7.00
C VAL A 42 24.60 0.46 -5.65
N TRP A 43 25.63 0.46 -4.79
CA TRP A 43 25.59 1.25 -3.55
C TRP A 43 26.00 2.69 -3.79
N VAL A 44 25.21 3.62 -3.25
CA VAL A 44 25.38 5.08 -3.34
C VAL A 44 25.66 5.63 -1.95
N LYS A 45 26.82 6.27 -1.79
CA LYS A 45 27.21 6.98 -0.56
C LYS A 45 26.62 8.39 -0.49
N PRO A 46 26.49 9.00 0.72
CA PRO A 46 25.86 10.31 0.89
C PRO A 46 26.47 11.42 0.04
N HIS A 47 27.80 11.48 -0.09
CA HIS A 47 28.48 12.54 -0.85
C HIS A 47 28.12 12.60 -2.36
N HIS A 48 27.46 11.59 -2.93
CA HIS A 48 26.99 11.64 -4.33
C HIS A 48 25.67 12.40 -4.49
N ILE A 49 25.00 12.73 -3.39
CA ILE A 49 23.67 13.35 -3.41
C ILE A 49 23.63 14.64 -2.59
N THR A 50 24.78 15.30 -2.43
CA THR A 50 24.91 16.59 -1.73
C THR A 50 24.55 17.80 -2.59
N SER A 51 24.26 17.60 -3.88
CA SER A 51 23.77 18.66 -4.78
C SER A 51 22.93 18.09 -5.92
N ALA A 52 22.03 18.89 -6.48
CA ALA A 52 21.21 18.48 -7.62
C ALA A 52 22.05 18.07 -8.85
N ARG A 53 23.18 18.76 -9.11
CA ARG A 53 24.11 18.43 -10.19
C ARG A 53 24.73 17.04 -10.01
N ALA A 54 25.16 16.70 -8.78
CA ALA A 54 25.74 15.39 -8.49
C ALA A 54 24.71 14.26 -8.67
N VAL A 55 23.46 14.51 -8.25
CA VAL A 55 22.34 13.58 -8.47
C VAL A 55 22.08 13.38 -9.97
N ASP A 56 21.98 14.45 -10.74
CA ASP A 56 21.76 14.39 -12.20
C ASP A 56 22.88 13.61 -12.92
N GLU A 57 24.14 13.85 -12.57
CA GLU A 57 25.28 13.07 -13.10
C GLU A 57 25.20 11.59 -12.72
N LEU A 58 24.81 11.27 -11.49
CA LEU A 58 24.58 9.89 -11.04
C LEU A 58 23.49 9.23 -11.89
N ILE A 59 22.32 9.85 -12.04
CA ILE A 59 21.19 9.30 -12.80
C ILE A 59 21.57 9.07 -14.26
N ARG A 60 22.26 10.03 -14.92
CA ARG A 60 22.75 9.84 -16.29
C ARG A 60 23.65 8.62 -16.43
N ASN A 61 24.58 8.43 -15.50
CA ASN A 61 25.50 7.29 -15.51
C ASN A 61 24.78 5.96 -15.29
N LEU A 62 23.81 5.91 -14.37
CA LEU A 62 22.99 4.71 -14.12
C LEU A 62 22.17 4.32 -15.35
N LYS A 63 21.50 5.30 -15.99
CA LYS A 63 20.74 5.08 -17.24
C LYS A 63 21.63 4.52 -18.34
N ARG A 64 22.80 5.15 -18.55
CA ARG A 64 23.77 4.72 -19.56
C ARG A 64 24.26 3.28 -19.33
N ALA A 65 24.33 2.84 -18.07
CA ALA A 65 24.71 1.49 -17.70
C ALA A 65 23.53 0.53 -17.50
N ASN A 66 22.29 0.91 -17.84
CA ASN A 66 21.08 0.12 -17.63
C ASN A 66 20.98 -0.46 -16.20
N ILE A 67 21.34 0.33 -15.19
CA ILE A 67 21.22 -0.02 -13.77
C ILE A 67 19.88 0.54 -13.28
N LYS A 68 19.02 -0.34 -12.75
CA LYS A 68 17.64 0.00 -12.37
C LYS A 68 17.39 0.03 -10.86
N LEU A 69 18.41 -0.28 -10.06
CA LEU A 69 18.30 -0.32 -8.61
C LEU A 69 19.51 0.36 -7.96
N ILE A 70 19.27 1.19 -6.94
CA ILE A 70 20.33 1.76 -6.10
C ILE A 70 20.04 1.55 -4.61
N PHE A 71 21.09 1.28 -3.85
CA PHE A 71 21.08 1.26 -2.40
C PHE A 71 21.69 2.58 -1.89
N VAL A 72 20.86 3.54 -1.51
CA VAL A 72 21.34 4.85 -1.02
C VAL A 72 21.54 4.80 0.48
N CYS A 73 22.76 5.07 0.95
CA CYS A 73 23.10 5.06 2.38
C CYS A 73 22.33 6.15 3.12
N VAL A 74 21.21 5.79 3.75
CA VAL A 74 20.38 6.75 4.48
C VAL A 74 20.81 6.91 5.92
N LYS A 75 21.38 5.86 6.51
CA LYS A 75 22.05 5.85 7.81
C LYS A 75 23.43 5.21 7.65
N ASP A 76 24.48 5.97 7.91
CA ASP A 76 25.87 5.49 7.77
C ASP A 76 26.37 4.72 9.01
N PRO A 77 27.54 4.04 8.94
CA PRO A 77 28.09 3.29 10.07
C PRO A 77 28.46 4.15 11.29
N ARG A 78 28.41 5.49 11.18
CA ARG A 78 28.70 6.42 12.27
C ARG A 78 27.43 6.89 12.97
N GLY A 79 26.25 6.49 12.49
CA GLY A 79 24.96 6.92 13.01
C GLY A 79 24.37 8.16 12.36
N ARG A 80 24.97 8.68 11.29
CA ARG A 80 24.48 9.90 10.66
C ARG A 80 23.39 9.56 9.65
N ILE A 81 22.31 10.32 9.69
CA ILE A 81 21.18 10.19 8.76
C ILE A 81 21.16 11.31 7.72
N ILE A 82 20.60 11.07 6.54
CA ILE A 82 20.61 12.05 5.43
C ILE A 82 19.23 12.66 5.11
N TRP A 83 18.18 12.23 5.80
CA TRP A 83 16.83 12.78 5.60
C TRP A 83 16.49 13.78 6.71
N GLN A 84 15.48 14.62 6.46
CA GLN A 84 15.03 15.62 7.41
C GLN A 84 14.18 14.97 8.50
N SER A 85 14.74 14.83 9.70
CA SER A 85 14.07 14.27 10.87
C SER A 85 13.91 15.32 11.97
N LYS A 86 12.71 15.37 12.56
CA LYS A 86 12.46 16.16 13.77
C LYS A 86 12.84 15.37 15.02
N GLN A 87 12.47 14.08 15.04
CA GLN A 87 12.71 13.17 16.16
C GLN A 87 14.21 12.86 16.36
N PHE A 88 14.97 12.74 15.27
CA PHE A 88 16.40 12.40 15.25
C PHE A 88 17.24 13.53 14.64
N SER A 89 16.86 14.78 14.91
CA SER A 89 17.51 15.97 14.32
C SER A 89 19.01 16.08 14.63
N ASP A 90 19.44 15.58 15.77
CA ASP A 90 20.85 15.51 16.20
C ASP A 90 21.67 14.51 15.38
N ALA A 91 21.05 13.46 14.84
CA ALA A 91 21.65 12.47 13.96
C ALA A 91 21.82 12.96 12.51
N VAL A 92 21.11 14.02 12.09
CA VAL A 92 21.16 14.54 10.71
C VAL A 92 22.56 15.00 10.34
N HIS A 93 23.09 14.45 9.25
CA HIS A 93 24.39 14.78 8.69
C HIS A 93 24.46 16.27 8.31
N PRO A 94 25.57 16.98 8.58
CA PRO A 94 25.62 18.45 8.41
C PRO A 94 25.29 18.90 6.99
N ASP A 95 25.85 18.20 5.98
CA ASP A 95 25.62 18.49 4.56
C ASP A 95 24.14 18.40 4.13
N PHE A 96 23.30 17.70 4.90
CA PHE A 96 21.89 17.47 4.57
C PHE A 96 20.94 18.34 5.40
N ARG A 97 21.43 19.15 6.35
CA ARG A 97 20.58 20.00 7.19
C ARG A 97 19.82 21.07 6.39
N ARG A 98 20.47 21.62 5.35
CA ARG A 98 19.91 22.70 4.51
C ARG A 98 19.53 22.24 3.09
N PHE A 99 19.81 20.98 2.76
CA PHE A 99 19.54 20.43 1.43
C PHE A 99 19.04 18.99 1.55
N ASP A 100 17.81 18.75 1.11
CA ASP A 100 17.20 17.41 1.08
C ASP A 100 17.60 16.66 -0.20
N GLY A 101 18.85 16.17 -0.21
CA GLY A 101 19.40 15.41 -1.33
C GLY A 101 18.68 14.09 -1.61
N LEU A 102 18.08 13.46 -0.58
CA LEU A 102 17.31 12.23 -0.75
C LEU A 102 16.03 12.48 -1.55
N ARG A 103 15.32 13.59 -1.29
CA ARG A 103 14.13 13.97 -2.06
C ARG A 103 14.44 14.23 -3.53
N VAL A 104 15.53 14.96 -3.81
CA VAL A 104 15.97 15.23 -5.18
C VAL A 104 16.37 13.93 -5.89
N LEU A 105 17.08 13.04 -5.20
CA LEU A 105 17.43 11.71 -5.73
C LEU A 105 16.18 10.91 -6.11
N LEU A 106 15.20 10.80 -5.21
CA LEU A 106 13.98 10.04 -5.45
C LEU A 106 13.22 10.55 -6.67
N GLN A 107 13.01 11.86 -6.77
CA GLN A 107 12.33 12.48 -7.91
C GLN A 107 13.00 12.14 -9.24
N LEU A 108 14.32 12.31 -9.33
CA LEU A 108 15.07 12.07 -10.57
C LEU A 108 15.23 10.58 -10.89
N ALA A 109 15.41 9.73 -9.88
CA ALA A 109 15.51 8.29 -10.03
C ALA A 109 14.18 7.69 -10.53
N HIS A 110 13.06 8.06 -9.90
CA HIS A 110 11.74 7.57 -10.31
C HIS A 110 11.36 8.02 -11.71
N LYS A 111 11.64 9.27 -12.08
CA LYS A 111 11.49 9.75 -13.47
C LYS A 111 12.33 8.95 -14.46
N ALA A 112 13.49 8.47 -14.03
CA ALA A 112 14.37 7.59 -14.81
C ALA A 112 14.01 6.10 -14.72
N LYS A 113 12.92 5.72 -14.03
CA LYS A 113 12.53 4.33 -13.76
C LYS A 113 13.62 3.53 -13.02
N ILE A 114 14.34 4.19 -12.13
CA ILE A 114 15.35 3.61 -11.23
C ILE A 114 14.75 3.56 -9.84
N ARG A 115 14.77 2.38 -9.22
CA ARG A 115 14.30 2.15 -7.86
C ARG A 115 15.37 2.51 -6.83
N VAL A 116 14.93 3.05 -5.70
CA VAL A 116 15.77 3.57 -4.63
C VAL A 116 15.46 2.84 -3.33
N HIS A 117 16.39 2.03 -2.86
CA HIS A 117 16.28 1.36 -1.56
C HIS A 117 17.09 2.12 -0.52
N ALA A 118 16.46 2.40 0.62
CA ALA A 118 17.06 3.05 1.77
C ALA A 118 18.02 2.08 2.47
N TRP A 119 19.33 2.31 2.32
CA TRP A 119 20.38 1.49 2.93
C TRP A 119 20.68 1.95 4.36
N PHE A 120 20.39 1.07 5.33
CA PHE A 120 20.65 1.28 6.74
C PHE A 120 21.83 0.43 7.22
N CYS A 121 22.87 1.09 7.73
CA CYS A 121 23.84 0.44 8.61
C CYS A 121 23.22 0.26 9.99
N CYS A 122 22.69 -0.94 10.25
CA CYS A 122 21.70 -1.19 11.28
C CYS A 122 22.28 -1.09 12.69
N LEU A 123 23.30 -1.90 13.01
CA LEU A 123 23.80 -2.04 14.39
C LEU A 123 25.09 -1.28 14.66
N THR A 124 25.45 -0.33 13.79
CA THR A 124 26.70 0.43 13.89
C THR A 124 26.48 1.91 14.14
N GLU A 125 27.31 2.45 15.04
CA GLU A 125 27.33 3.83 15.50
C GLU A 125 28.77 4.31 15.65
N SER A 126 28.95 5.61 15.86
CA SER A 126 30.23 6.17 16.32
C SER A 126 30.19 6.49 17.82
N PRO A 127 31.35 6.60 18.50
CA PRO A 127 31.41 7.07 19.89
C PRO A 127 30.82 8.46 20.09
N GLN A 128 30.78 9.28 19.02
CA GLN A 128 30.23 10.62 19.04
C GLN A 128 28.74 10.66 18.68
N SER A 129 28.13 9.55 18.28
CA SER A 129 26.71 9.50 17.92
C SER A 129 25.84 9.89 19.13
N PRO A 130 24.73 10.64 18.92
CA PRO A 130 23.88 11.07 20.01
C PRO A 130 23.28 9.90 20.81
N VAL A 131 22.88 8.82 20.13
CA VAL A 131 22.28 7.64 20.76
C VAL A 131 23.26 6.91 21.68
N VAL A 132 24.53 6.78 21.29
CA VAL A 132 25.56 6.15 22.15
C VAL A 132 25.82 6.99 23.40
N LYS A 133 25.79 8.33 23.29
CA LYS A 133 25.96 9.22 24.44
C LYS A 133 24.77 9.18 25.40
N LYS A 134 23.55 9.13 24.86
CA LYS A 134 22.30 9.11 25.63
C LYS A 134 22.02 7.74 26.26
N HIS A 135 22.38 6.66 25.56
CA HIS A 135 22.09 5.28 25.94
C HIS A 135 23.34 4.38 25.88
N PRO A 136 24.37 4.64 26.71
CA PRO A 136 25.59 3.84 26.74
C PRO A 136 25.36 2.37 27.16
N GLU A 137 24.22 2.08 27.80
CA GLU A 137 23.76 0.74 28.16
C GLU A 137 23.31 -0.07 26.93
N TRP A 138 22.93 0.58 25.82
CA TRP A 138 22.55 -0.15 24.60
C TRP A 138 23.75 -0.68 23.80
N VAL A 139 24.97 -0.30 24.16
CA VAL A 139 26.21 -0.67 23.46
C VAL A 139 26.59 -2.12 23.76
N GLN A 140 27.11 -2.84 22.76
CA GLN A 140 27.68 -4.18 22.97
C GLN A 140 28.93 -4.11 23.85
N ARG A 141 29.04 -5.05 24.79
CA ARG A 141 30.17 -5.14 25.72
C ARG A 141 30.98 -6.41 25.52
N ASN A 142 32.28 -6.32 25.74
CA ASN A 142 33.18 -7.47 25.78
C ASN A 142 33.26 -8.08 27.20
N PRO A 143 34.02 -9.17 27.40
CA PRO A 143 34.21 -9.78 28.73
C PRO A 143 34.74 -8.79 29.79
N ASP A 144 35.54 -7.80 29.37
CA ASP A 144 36.10 -6.74 30.22
C ASP A 144 35.15 -5.55 30.41
N ASN A 145 33.88 -5.70 30.00
CA ASN A 145 32.84 -4.68 30.00
C ASN A 145 33.18 -3.41 29.18
N GLN A 146 34.07 -3.55 28.20
CA GLN A 146 34.47 -2.48 27.29
C GLN A 146 33.64 -2.49 26.00
N PRO A 147 33.40 -1.32 25.37
CA PRO A 147 32.78 -1.24 24.06
C PRO A 147 33.73 -1.69 22.96
N THR A 148 33.22 -1.98 21.76
CA THR A 148 34.02 -2.40 20.59
C THR A 148 35.18 -1.47 20.21
N THR A 149 35.18 -0.22 20.65
CA THR A 149 36.31 0.70 20.44
C THR A 149 37.53 0.44 21.30
N SER A 150 37.48 -0.51 22.24
CA SER A 150 38.69 -1.04 22.89
C SER A 150 39.46 -2.00 21.99
N GLU A 151 38.85 -2.51 20.92
CA GLU A 151 39.49 -3.41 19.99
C GLU A 151 40.48 -2.70 19.06
N THR A 152 41.39 -3.48 18.49
CA THR A 152 42.38 -3.02 17.53
C THR A 152 42.13 -3.62 16.15
N ALA A 153 42.03 -2.76 15.15
CA ALA A 153 41.91 -3.13 13.75
C ALA A 153 43.28 -3.43 13.12
N GLN A 154 43.27 -3.88 11.86
CA GLN A 154 44.50 -4.10 11.08
C GLN A 154 45.46 -2.90 11.13
N ASN A 155 46.75 -3.19 11.14
CA ASN A 155 47.85 -2.23 11.27
C ASN A 155 47.86 -1.45 12.61
N ASN A 156 47.45 -2.12 13.69
CA ASN A 156 47.46 -1.58 15.05
C ASN A 156 46.66 -0.27 15.21
N ARG A 157 45.60 -0.09 14.42
CA ARG A 157 44.74 1.09 14.46
C ARG A 157 43.60 0.86 15.45
N LYS A 158 43.27 1.87 16.26
CA LYS A 158 42.10 1.79 17.15
C LYS A 158 40.82 1.57 16.33
N TYR A 159 40.01 0.60 16.75
CA TYR A 159 38.70 0.37 16.13
C TYR A 159 37.75 1.53 16.46
N SER A 160 37.04 2.05 15.46
CA SER A 160 36.28 3.31 15.57
C SER A 160 34.75 3.13 15.52
N ILE A 161 34.29 1.91 15.31
CA ILE A 161 32.86 1.59 15.23
C ILE A 161 32.39 1.12 16.61
N VAL A 162 31.27 1.67 17.06
CA VAL A 162 30.51 1.20 18.23
C VAL A 162 29.39 0.31 17.72
N TRP A 163 29.33 -0.93 18.22
CA TRP A 163 28.24 -1.84 17.88
C TRP A 163 27.14 -1.79 18.94
N MET A 164 25.89 -1.74 18.50
CA MET A 164 24.71 -1.69 19.36
C MET A 164 24.16 -3.09 19.61
N CYS A 165 23.68 -3.36 20.81
CA CYS A 165 23.17 -4.66 21.21
C CYS A 165 21.84 -4.96 20.50
N PRO A 166 21.75 -6.03 19.67
CA PRO A 166 20.49 -6.37 19.00
C PRO A 166 19.46 -6.99 19.94
N ALA A 167 19.89 -7.51 21.10
CA ALA A 167 19.05 -8.34 21.97
C ALA A 167 18.28 -7.56 23.05
N ARG A 168 18.81 -6.42 23.52
CA ARG A 168 18.26 -5.63 24.65
C ARG A 168 16.87 -5.07 24.33
N ARG A 169 15.91 -5.22 25.25
CA ARG A 169 14.54 -4.67 25.15
C ARG A 169 14.05 -4.12 26.50
N PRO A 170 13.56 -2.88 26.60
CA PRO A 170 13.66 -1.83 25.58
C PRO A 170 15.13 -1.51 25.28
N GLY A 171 15.44 -1.20 24.03
CA GLY A 171 16.82 -0.97 23.58
C GLY A 171 16.93 -0.27 22.23
N TYR A 172 18.14 -0.28 21.68
CA TYR A 172 18.46 0.42 20.44
C TYR A 172 17.58 0.02 19.25
N VAL A 173 17.21 -1.26 19.15
CA VAL A 173 16.44 -1.76 18.00
C VAL A 173 15.02 -1.21 18.00
N ASP A 174 14.27 -1.44 19.09
CA ASP A 174 12.85 -1.13 19.19
C ASP A 174 12.58 0.35 19.50
N GLN A 175 13.51 1.04 20.18
CA GLN A 175 13.33 2.44 20.59
C GLN A 175 14.01 3.45 19.67
N TYR A 176 14.88 3.02 18.75
CA TYR A 176 15.65 3.95 17.91
C TYR A 176 15.70 3.53 16.44
N LEU A 177 16.24 2.35 16.12
CA LEU A 177 16.44 1.93 14.73
C LEU A 177 15.12 1.71 13.98
N ILE A 178 14.17 0.97 14.56
CA ILE A 178 12.87 0.72 13.94
C ILE A 178 12.06 2.02 13.80
N PRO A 179 11.95 2.88 14.85
CA PRO A 179 11.34 4.20 14.71
C PRO A 179 11.95 5.08 13.60
N MET A 180 13.28 5.04 13.40
CA MET A 180 13.92 5.73 12.27
C MET A 180 13.45 5.21 10.91
N MET A 181 13.33 3.88 10.76
CA MET A 181 12.83 3.27 9.52
C MET A 181 11.38 3.65 9.27
N VAL A 182 10.54 3.63 10.31
CA VAL A 182 9.13 4.06 10.26
C VAL A 182 9.02 5.52 9.81
N GLU A 183 9.72 6.46 10.47
CA GLU A 183 9.67 7.89 10.12
C GLU A 183 10.13 8.12 8.66
N LEU A 184 11.17 7.41 8.21
CA LEU A 184 11.65 7.52 6.83
C LEU A 184 10.59 7.05 5.83
N LEU A 185 9.95 5.91 6.08
CA LEU A 185 8.90 5.36 5.20
C LEU A 185 7.64 6.24 5.15
N GLU A 186 7.29 6.90 6.24
CA GLU A 186 6.17 7.85 6.28
C GLU A 186 6.44 9.11 5.45
N LYS A 187 7.70 9.55 5.38
CA LYS A 187 8.08 10.83 4.77
C LYS A 187 8.59 10.74 3.35
N TYR A 188 9.20 9.61 2.97
CA TYR A 188 9.90 9.47 1.70
C TYR A 188 9.39 8.25 0.93
N PRO A 189 9.06 8.40 -0.36
CA PRO A 189 8.56 7.30 -1.18
C PRO A 189 9.69 6.38 -1.66
N VAL A 190 10.57 5.91 -0.79
CA VAL A 190 11.62 4.93 -1.15
C VAL A 190 10.99 3.63 -1.63
N ASP A 191 11.63 2.88 -2.52
CA ASP A 191 11.07 1.63 -3.06
C ASP A 191 11.32 0.41 -2.17
N GLY A 192 12.30 0.50 -1.26
CA GLY A 192 12.64 -0.59 -0.36
C GLY A 192 13.55 -0.18 0.80
N ILE A 193 13.74 -1.10 1.75
CA ILE A 193 14.74 -1.02 2.82
C ILE A 193 15.85 -2.03 2.52
N HIS A 194 17.10 -1.57 2.54
CA HIS A 194 18.27 -2.42 2.40
C HIS A 194 19.05 -2.47 3.73
N TYR A 195 19.00 -3.61 4.41
CA TYR A 195 19.68 -3.83 5.68
C TYR A 195 21.15 -4.17 5.48
N ASP A 196 22.04 -3.49 6.18
CA ASP A 196 23.46 -3.81 6.23
C ASP A 196 23.95 -3.70 7.69
N TYR A 197 25.12 -4.29 7.97
CA TYR A 197 25.63 -4.45 9.33
C TYR A 197 24.61 -5.12 10.27
N LEU A 198 23.76 -6.00 9.72
CA LEU A 198 22.82 -6.85 10.44
C LEU A 198 23.57 -8.06 11.02
N ARG A 199 24.50 -7.80 11.94
CA ARG A 199 25.43 -8.79 12.53
C ARG A 199 26.11 -8.27 13.79
N TYR A 200 26.96 -9.10 14.39
CA TYR A 200 27.92 -8.76 15.45
C TYR A 200 29.30 -8.38 14.87
N PRO A 201 30.22 -7.79 15.65
CA PRO A 201 31.55 -7.33 15.22
C PRO A 201 32.56 -8.44 14.90
N GLY A 202 32.18 -9.44 14.10
CA GLY A 202 33.03 -10.61 13.83
C GLY A 202 34.27 -10.34 12.99
N ASP A 203 34.31 -9.21 12.30
CA ASP A 203 35.48 -8.73 11.54
C ASP A 203 36.62 -8.25 12.43
N VAL A 204 36.35 -7.96 13.71
CA VAL A 204 37.34 -7.53 14.68
C VAL A 204 37.42 -8.45 15.91
N ALA A 205 36.29 -8.99 16.36
CA ALA A 205 36.19 -9.74 17.61
C ALA A 205 35.02 -10.76 17.59
N PRO A 206 35.16 -11.89 16.85
CA PRO A 206 34.08 -12.85 16.58
C PRO A 206 33.36 -13.42 17.81
N ASP A 207 34.10 -13.71 18.88
CA ASP A 207 33.58 -14.41 20.07
C ASP A 207 33.61 -13.53 21.31
N ARG A 208 33.77 -12.21 21.15
CA ARG A 208 33.88 -11.29 22.29
C ARG A 208 32.65 -10.44 22.54
N TYR A 209 31.61 -10.53 21.71
CA TYR A 209 30.41 -9.71 21.88
C TYR A 209 29.14 -10.51 21.61
N CYS A 210 28.04 -10.29 22.33
CA CYS A 210 27.81 -9.26 23.33
C CYS A 210 27.65 -9.86 24.74
N PHE A 211 28.44 -9.40 25.70
CA PHE A 211 28.37 -9.73 27.13
C PHE A 211 27.87 -8.56 27.98
N CYS A 212 26.97 -7.73 27.45
CA CYS A 212 26.29 -6.71 28.27
C CYS A 212 25.46 -7.36 29.38
N ASP A 213 25.12 -6.57 30.39
CA ASP A 213 24.20 -6.91 31.50
C ASP A 213 22.96 -7.67 31.00
N TRP A 214 22.31 -7.15 29.97
CA TRP A 214 21.13 -7.78 29.38
C TRP A 214 21.41 -9.16 28.82
N CYS A 215 22.41 -9.30 27.95
CA CYS A 215 22.70 -10.56 27.25
C CYS A 215 23.09 -11.68 28.22
N THR A 216 23.94 -11.38 29.20
CA THR A 216 24.43 -12.36 30.18
C THR A 216 23.32 -12.89 31.09
N GLN A 217 22.22 -12.15 31.25
CA GLN A 217 21.06 -12.58 32.03
C GLN A 217 20.01 -13.27 31.15
N HIS A 218 19.73 -12.71 29.96
CA HIS A 218 18.59 -13.12 29.14
C HIS A 218 18.85 -14.36 28.28
N ILE A 219 20.10 -14.78 28.10
CA ILE A 219 20.44 -16.00 27.38
C ILE A 219 19.81 -17.25 28.03
N PHE A 220 19.85 -17.38 29.35
CA PHE A 220 19.25 -18.51 30.06
C PHE A 220 17.72 -18.51 29.93
N ARG A 221 17.11 -17.33 29.93
CA ARG A 221 15.67 -17.16 29.72
C ARG A 221 15.27 -17.55 28.29
N HIS A 222 16.10 -17.24 27.30
CA HIS A 222 15.89 -17.58 25.90
C HIS A 222 15.94 -19.10 25.67
N ALA A 223 16.91 -19.78 26.28
CA ALA A 223 17.09 -21.22 26.16
C ALA A 223 16.29 -22.05 27.19
N HIS A 224 15.42 -21.42 27.99
CA HIS A 224 14.66 -22.05 29.08
C HIS A 224 15.51 -22.85 30.08
N MET A 225 16.68 -22.34 30.44
CA MET A 225 17.65 -23.00 31.34
C MET A 225 17.35 -22.83 32.84
N PHE A 226 16.18 -22.29 33.17
CA PHE A 226 15.64 -22.17 34.52
C PHE A 226 14.13 -21.88 34.48
N TYR A 227 13.43 -22.20 35.57
CA TYR A 227 12.01 -21.88 35.72
C TYR A 227 11.80 -20.51 36.35
N LYS A 228 11.14 -19.60 35.63
CA LYS A 228 10.89 -18.22 36.11
C LYS A 228 10.02 -18.13 37.36
N ASN A 229 9.13 -19.10 37.56
CA ASN A 229 8.28 -19.18 38.74
C ASN A 229 9.06 -19.65 39.98
N PHE A 230 10.30 -20.11 39.79
CA PHE A 230 11.20 -20.54 40.85
C PHE A 230 12.58 -19.88 40.65
N PRO A 231 12.68 -18.54 40.70
CA PRO A 231 13.89 -17.82 40.29
C PRO A 231 15.09 -18.12 41.18
N ASP A 232 14.86 -18.44 42.45
CA ASP A 232 15.90 -18.73 43.45
C ASP A 232 16.02 -20.22 43.80
N ARG A 233 15.09 -21.06 43.31
CA ARG A 233 15.15 -22.49 43.54
C ARG A 233 16.04 -23.14 42.50
N GLU A 234 17.04 -23.88 42.97
CA GLU A 234 17.87 -24.72 42.13
C GLU A 234 17.30 -26.14 42.12
N PHE A 235 17.00 -26.67 40.93
CA PHE A 235 16.72 -28.08 40.73
C PHE A 235 18.02 -28.77 40.32
N ALA A 236 18.59 -29.58 41.21
CA ALA A 236 19.85 -30.27 40.96
C ALA A 236 19.69 -31.38 39.89
N PRO A 237 20.76 -31.68 39.11
CA PRO A 237 20.78 -32.86 38.25
C PRO A 237 20.48 -34.12 39.08
N GLN A 238 19.51 -34.90 38.63
CA GLN A 238 19.21 -36.21 39.23
C GLN A 238 20.25 -37.25 38.76
N GLU A 239 20.35 -38.38 39.46
CA GLU A 239 21.15 -39.52 38.99
C GLU A 239 20.82 -39.86 37.52
N PRO A 240 21.80 -40.13 36.66
CA PRO A 240 21.52 -40.39 35.25
C PRO A 240 20.63 -41.64 35.07
N LEU A 241 19.58 -41.55 34.24
CA LEU A 241 18.80 -42.71 33.79
C LEU A 241 19.61 -43.60 32.85
N LEU A 242 20.45 -42.98 32.01
CA LEU A 242 21.23 -43.64 30.97
C LEU A 242 22.73 -43.58 31.30
N PRO A 243 23.51 -44.63 30.98
CA PRO A 243 24.95 -44.68 31.31
C PRO A 243 25.79 -43.54 30.73
N ARG A 244 25.36 -42.95 29.60
CA ARG A 244 26.05 -41.79 28.99
C ARG A 244 25.44 -40.50 29.54
N PRO A 245 26.20 -39.63 30.25
CA PRO A 245 25.66 -38.39 30.83
C PRO A 245 24.92 -37.51 29.82
N ALA A 246 25.50 -37.28 28.63
CA ALA A 246 24.89 -36.48 27.57
C ALA A 246 23.58 -37.07 27.00
N ALA A 247 23.34 -38.39 27.14
CA ALA A 247 22.09 -39.01 26.72
C ALA A 247 20.91 -38.69 27.65
N ASN A 248 21.18 -38.15 28.84
CA ASN A 248 20.17 -37.75 29.82
C ASN A 248 19.65 -36.32 29.59
N TRP A 249 19.85 -35.74 28.41
CA TRP A 249 19.42 -34.38 28.07
C TRP A 249 17.91 -34.14 28.24
N ILE A 250 17.09 -35.19 28.22
CA ILE A 250 15.64 -35.10 28.44
C ILE A 250 15.27 -34.81 29.90
N LYS A 251 16.19 -35.04 30.86
CA LYS A 251 15.97 -34.69 32.26
C LYS A 251 16.12 -33.19 32.44
N ASP A 252 15.14 -32.58 33.08
CA ASP A 252 15.14 -31.16 33.35
C ASP A 252 15.80 -30.84 34.71
N TYR A 253 16.62 -29.80 34.74
CA TYR A 253 17.31 -29.30 35.92
C TYR A 253 17.76 -27.86 35.67
N THR A 254 18.14 -27.15 36.73
CA THR A 254 18.55 -25.75 36.61
C THR A 254 19.97 -25.65 36.05
N MET A 255 20.09 -25.35 34.75
CA MET A 255 21.37 -25.19 34.06
C MET A 255 22.00 -23.80 34.28
N ARG A 256 21.18 -22.80 34.65
CA ARG A 256 21.68 -21.47 35.00
C ARG A 256 22.42 -21.51 36.35
N PRO A 257 23.58 -20.84 36.50
CA PRO A 257 24.21 -20.68 37.80
C PRO A 257 23.30 -19.96 38.83
N PRO A 258 23.45 -20.21 40.15
CA PRO A 258 22.61 -19.62 41.19
C PRO A 258 22.52 -18.10 41.05
N THR A 259 21.30 -17.53 41.15
CA THR A 259 21.03 -16.11 40.85
C THR A 259 22.01 -15.17 41.53
N LYS A 260 22.14 -15.28 42.86
CA LYS A 260 23.01 -14.41 43.66
C LYS A 260 24.48 -14.53 43.26
N ILE A 261 24.95 -15.72 42.90
CA ILE A 261 26.33 -15.93 42.45
C ILE A 261 26.50 -15.33 41.05
N TRP A 262 25.57 -15.61 40.14
CA TRP A 262 25.63 -15.14 38.77
C TRP A 262 25.57 -13.62 38.69
N GLU A 263 24.65 -12.97 39.38
CA GLU A 263 24.50 -11.51 39.33
C GLU A 263 25.79 -10.80 39.76
N ASN A 264 26.41 -11.27 40.85
CA ASN A 264 27.65 -10.71 41.40
C ASN A 264 28.92 -11.16 40.65
N ALA A 265 28.84 -12.17 39.78
CA ALA A 265 30.02 -12.64 39.05
C ALA A 265 30.54 -11.58 38.05
N PRO A 266 31.87 -11.39 37.96
CA PRO A 266 32.47 -10.54 36.92
C PRO A 266 32.05 -10.99 35.52
N THR A 267 31.92 -10.03 34.60
CA THR A 267 31.56 -10.31 33.20
C THR A 267 32.56 -11.26 32.52
N THR A 268 33.83 -11.24 32.92
CA THR A 268 34.85 -12.19 32.44
C THR A 268 34.52 -13.64 32.80
N VAL A 269 34.06 -13.88 34.04
CA VAL A 269 33.61 -15.21 34.51
C VAL A 269 32.34 -15.63 33.77
N LYS A 270 31.41 -14.70 33.57
CA LYS A 270 30.18 -14.95 32.80
C LYS A 270 30.50 -15.34 31.35
N ALA A 271 31.43 -14.64 30.72
CA ALA A 271 31.85 -14.91 29.35
C ALA A 271 32.55 -16.28 29.23
N GLU A 272 33.46 -16.60 30.15
CA GLU A 272 34.11 -17.91 30.19
C GLU A 272 33.09 -19.04 30.36
N PHE A 273 32.06 -18.83 31.20
CA PHE A 273 30.96 -19.78 31.34
C PHE A 273 30.22 -20.01 30.03
N LEU A 274 29.76 -18.93 29.40
CA LEU A 274 28.96 -19.01 28.17
C LEU A 274 29.75 -19.52 26.95
N LEU A 275 31.08 -19.41 26.93
CA LEU A 275 31.90 -19.81 25.79
C LEU A 275 32.56 -21.18 25.95
N ARG A 276 32.76 -21.66 27.18
CA ARG A 276 33.65 -22.82 27.43
C ARG A 276 33.15 -23.78 28.49
N ARG A 277 32.02 -23.52 29.14
CA ARG A 277 31.48 -24.44 30.14
C ARG A 277 30.37 -25.29 29.55
N SER A 278 29.84 -26.16 30.40
CA SER A 278 28.85 -27.15 30.06
C SER A 278 27.50 -26.80 30.67
N THR A 279 26.41 -27.24 30.04
CA THR A 279 25.08 -27.29 30.65
C THR A 279 25.07 -28.21 31.89
N LEU A 280 25.97 -29.21 31.96
CA LEU A 280 26.17 -30.14 33.07
C LEU A 280 27.15 -29.63 34.15
N TRP A 281 27.15 -28.32 34.43
CA TRP A 281 28.23 -27.64 35.19
C TRP A 281 28.45 -28.09 36.66
N ARG A 282 27.58 -28.94 37.24
CA ARG A 282 27.79 -29.62 38.54
C ARG A 282 27.90 -31.15 38.31
N LYS A 283 29.07 -31.73 38.60
CA LYS A 283 29.45 -33.14 38.35
C LYS A 283 28.39 -34.17 38.80
N PRO A 284 28.27 -35.29 38.07
CA PRO A 284 28.11 -36.62 38.65
C PRO A 284 29.48 -37.35 38.71
N SER A 285 30.06 -37.51 39.91
CA SER A 285 31.11 -38.49 40.28
C SER A 285 32.51 -38.45 39.58
N PRO A 286 33.60 -39.03 40.17
CA PRO A 286 35.00 -38.86 39.73
C PRO A 286 35.48 -39.66 38.52
N GLU A 287 34.69 -40.54 37.93
CA GLU A 287 35.14 -41.46 36.87
C GLU A 287 35.03 -40.82 35.47
N GLU A 288 36.06 -40.04 35.13
CA GLU A 288 36.69 -39.87 33.81
C GLU A 288 35.88 -39.50 32.54
N THR A 289 34.66 -38.98 32.65
CA THR A 289 34.04 -38.26 31.50
C THR A 289 34.01 -36.76 31.71
N LEU A 290 34.85 -36.02 30.97
CA LEU A 290 34.79 -34.57 30.93
C LEU A 290 33.42 -34.14 30.38
N ASN A 291 32.74 -33.22 31.06
CA ASN A 291 31.51 -32.63 30.55
C ASN A 291 31.76 -31.93 29.20
N PRO A 292 30.83 -32.01 28.24
CA PRO A 292 30.99 -31.34 26.95
C PRO A 292 30.99 -29.82 27.14
N CYS A 293 31.89 -29.12 26.46
CA CYS A 293 31.84 -27.67 26.34
C CYS A 293 30.76 -27.30 25.31
N ASP A 294 29.52 -27.08 25.76
CA ASP A 294 28.33 -26.92 24.91
C ASP A 294 27.55 -25.62 25.16
N MET A 295 27.93 -24.81 26.16
CA MET A 295 27.28 -23.51 26.39
C MET A 295 27.45 -22.54 25.21
N ASP A 296 28.51 -22.71 24.42
CA ASP A 296 28.80 -21.88 23.26
C ASP A 296 27.76 -22.04 22.15
N PHE A 297 27.19 -23.23 21.97
CA PHE A 297 26.05 -23.48 21.08
C PHE A 297 24.88 -22.55 21.42
N PHE A 298 24.51 -22.47 22.69
CA PHE A 298 23.43 -21.59 23.15
C PHE A 298 23.78 -20.11 23.01
N PHE A 299 25.05 -19.76 23.23
CA PHE A 299 25.55 -18.40 23.01
C PHE A 299 25.46 -17.96 21.55
N TYR A 300 25.94 -18.77 20.61
CA TYR A 300 25.88 -18.44 19.18
C TYR A 300 24.44 -18.46 18.66
N THR A 301 23.61 -19.39 19.14
CA THR A 301 22.19 -19.46 18.78
C THR A 301 21.46 -18.21 19.26
N TYR A 302 21.66 -17.80 20.51
CA TYR A 302 21.06 -16.56 21.05
C TYR A 302 21.45 -15.31 20.23
N ARG A 303 22.69 -15.23 19.77
CA ARG A 303 23.16 -14.15 18.88
C ARG A 303 22.44 -14.19 17.52
N CYS A 304 22.32 -15.36 16.91
CA CYS A 304 21.60 -15.53 15.64
C CYS A 304 20.13 -15.13 15.78
N ASP A 305 19.47 -15.59 16.84
CA ASP A 305 18.06 -15.31 17.11
C ASP A 305 17.81 -13.83 17.41
N ALA A 306 18.76 -13.13 18.05
CA ALA A 306 18.66 -11.70 18.25
C ALA A 306 18.69 -10.91 16.93
N ILE A 307 19.51 -11.34 15.96
CA ILE A 307 19.56 -10.76 14.62
C ILE A 307 18.27 -11.05 13.84
N LYS A 308 17.79 -12.30 13.88
CA LYS A 308 16.53 -12.70 13.26
C LYS A 308 15.35 -11.91 13.80
N ARG A 309 15.22 -11.82 15.14
CA ARG A 309 14.14 -11.07 15.81
C ARG A 309 14.13 -9.59 15.45
N LEU A 310 15.31 -8.97 15.36
CA LEU A 310 15.42 -7.58 14.89
C LEU A 310 14.77 -7.43 13.51
N LEU A 311 15.10 -8.33 12.58
CA LEU A 311 14.57 -8.27 11.21
C LEU A 311 13.06 -8.52 11.18
N GLU A 312 12.54 -9.46 11.98
CA GLU A 312 11.10 -9.73 12.13
C GLU A 312 10.34 -8.49 12.65
N GLU A 313 10.86 -7.84 13.69
CA GLU A 313 10.28 -6.64 14.28
C GLU A 313 10.31 -5.46 13.28
N ALA A 314 11.44 -5.25 12.61
CA ALA A 314 11.60 -4.20 11.60
C ALA A 314 10.68 -4.42 10.40
N HIS A 315 10.62 -5.66 9.89
CA HIS A 315 9.70 -6.04 8.83
C HIS A 315 8.25 -5.77 9.25
N LYS A 316 7.83 -6.27 10.43
CA LYS A 316 6.47 -6.06 10.96
C LYS A 316 6.11 -4.58 11.11
N ALA A 317 7.04 -3.73 11.54
CA ALA A 317 6.81 -2.29 11.67
C ALA A 317 6.72 -1.62 10.29
N ALA A 318 7.66 -1.90 9.38
CA ALA A 318 7.70 -1.30 8.06
C ALA A 318 6.44 -1.61 7.22
N ILE A 319 5.97 -2.87 7.24
CA ILE A 319 4.80 -3.28 6.45
C ILE A 319 3.48 -2.67 6.93
N LYS A 320 3.40 -2.23 8.19
CA LYS A 320 2.25 -1.49 8.73
C LYS A 320 2.17 -0.08 8.14
N VAL A 321 3.32 0.54 7.91
CA VAL A 321 3.42 1.87 7.30
C VAL A 321 3.19 1.77 5.80
N ARG A 322 3.96 0.91 5.12
CA ARG A 322 3.84 0.69 3.68
C ARG A 322 3.85 -0.78 3.34
N ALA A 323 2.69 -1.26 2.91
CA ALA A 323 2.48 -2.67 2.66
C ALA A 323 3.27 -3.20 1.44
N ASP A 324 3.56 -2.34 0.46
CA ASP A 324 4.22 -2.66 -0.79
C ASP A 324 5.75 -2.56 -0.75
N ILE A 325 6.33 -2.23 0.41
CA ILE A 325 7.77 -2.03 0.56
C ILE A 325 8.57 -3.32 0.29
N ILE A 326 9.69 -3.18 -0.42
CA ILE A 326 10.63 -4.26 -0.69
C ILE A 326 11.72 -4.31 0.39
N PHE A 327 12.14 -5.50 0.78
CA PHE A 327 13.21 -5.72 1.74
C PHE A 327 14.39 -6.46 1.11
N SER A 328 15.59 -5.96 1.37
CA SER A 328 16.81 -6.68 1.01
C SER A 328 17.90 -6.51 2.05
N ALA A 329 18.92 -7.36 2.02
CA ALA A 329 20.02 -7.28 2.98
C ALA A 329 21.39 -7.59 2.38
N THR A 330 22.42 -6.88 2.80
CA THR A 330 23.82 -7.30 2.59
C THR A 330 24.17 -8.40 3.58
N VAL A 331 24.61 -9.55 3.07
CA VAL A 331 24.98 -10.72 3.87
C VAL A 331 26.41 -11.17 3.58
N LEU A 332 27.04 -11.87 4.53
CA LEU A 332 28.36 -12.47 4.31
C LEU A 332 28.26 -13.73 3.45
N LYS A 333 29.32 -14.00 2.67
CA LYS A 333 29.31 -15.02 1.60
C LYS A 333 28.88 -16.42 2.03
N ASN A 334 29.25 -16.86 3.24
CA ASN A 334 28.95 -18.21 3.73
C ASN A 334 28.04 -18.10 4.96
N PRO A 335 26.80 -18.61 4.92
CA PRO A 335 25.83 -18.45 6.00
C PRO A 335 26.23 -19.18 7.28
N VAL A 336 26.92 -20.32 7.15
CA VAL A 336 27.35 -21.14 8.30
C VAL A 336 28.47 -20.44 9.06
N LEU A 337 29.48 -19.95 8.35
CA LEU A 337 30.57 -19.18 8.97
C LEU A 337 30.05 -17.84 9.52
N ALA A 338 29.13 -17.18 8.80
CA ALA A 338 28.53 -15.94 9.23
C ALA A 338 27.70 -16.11 10.52
N ALA A 339 26.94 -17.21 10.63
CA ALA A 339 26.25 -17.58 11.87
C ALA A 339 27.23 -17.70 13.04
N ARG A 340 28.28 -18.50 12.86
CA ARG A 340 29.26 -18.79 13.92
C ARG A 340 30.04 -17.56 14.39
N PHE A 341 30.50 -16.71 13.47
CA PHE A 341 31.42 -15.61 13.82
C PHE A 341 30.74 -14.25 14.01
N CYS A 342 29.55 -14.04 13.43
CA CYS A 342 28.88 -12.75 13.51
C CYS A 342 27.37 -12.82 13.73
N GLY A 343 26.81 -14.01 14.01
CA GLY A 343 25.37 -14.17 14.27
C GLY A 343 24.48 -13.93 13.04
N GLN A 344 25.03 -13.87 11.83
CA GLN A 344 24.28 -13.60 10.60
C GLN A 344 23.96 -14.90 9.86
N LYS A 345 23.08 -15.73 10.44
CA LYS A 345 22.59 -16.97 9.81
C LYS A 345 21.47 -16.66 8.81
N TRP A 346 21.84 -16.10 7.67
CA TRP A 346 20.87 -15.49 6.76
C TRP A 346 19.88 -16.46 6.11
N THR A 347 20.20 -17.75 6.06
CA THR A 347 19.26 -18.79 5.63
C THR A 347 18.00 -18.85 6.50
N ASP A 348 18.07 -18.43 7.77
CA ASP A 348 16.96 -18.54 8.72
C ASP A 348 15.91 -17.43 8.56
N PHE A 349 16.24 -16.38 7.79
CA PHE A 349 15.37 -15.21 7.62
C PHE A 349 15.18 -14.80 6.15
N LEU A 350 15.52 -15.66 5.19
CA LEU A 350 15.27 -15.43 3.76
C LEU A 350 13.79 -15.15 3.45
N HIS A 351 12.87 -15.78 4.19
CA HIS A 351 11.42 -15.60 4.02
C HIS A 351 10.91 -14.18 4.34
N LEU A 352 11.73 -13.32 4.95
CA LEU A 352 11.44 -11.91 5.25
C LEU A 352 12.02 -10.94 4.22
N LEU A 353 12.78 -11.44 3.25
CA LEU A 353 13.53 -10.63 2.29
C LEU A 353 13.14 -11.00 0.86
N ASP A 354 13.01 -10.00 -0.01
CA ASP A 354 12.77 -10.22 -1.43
C ASP A 354 14.05 -10.65 -2.16
N PHE A 355 15.20 -10.14 -1.71
CA PHE A 355 16.51 -10.60 -2.16
C PHE A 355 17.63 -10.32 -1.15
N VAL A 356 18.72 -11.06 -1.23
CA VAL A 356 19.94 -10.79 -0.47
C VAL A 356 21.12 -10.47 -1.38
N CYS A 357 22.11 -9.78 -0.83
CA CYS A 357 23.36 -9.43 -1.49
C CYS A 357 24.56 -10.03 -0.75
N PRO A 358 24.94 -11.28 -1.03
CA PRO A 358 26.16 -11.87 -0.50
C PRO A 358 27.41 -11.09 -0.94
N SER A 359 28.30 -10.80 0.01
CA SER A 359 29.51 -10.01 -0.23
C SER A 359 30.65 -10.89 -0.77
N LEU A 360 30.74 -11.04 -2.09
CA LEU A 360 31.77 -11.81 -2.80
C LEU A 360 33.01 -10.96 -3.15
N TYR A 361 33.53 -10.24 -2.15
CA TYR A 361 34.64 -9.32 -2.35
C TYR A 361 35.95 -10.07 -2.55
N ARG A 362 36.78 -9.63 -3.51
CA ARG A 362 38.08 -10.24 -3.84
C ARG A 362 39.00 -10.44 -2.63
N SER A 363 38.92 -9.56 -1.63
CA SER A 363 39.69 -9.63 -0.38
C SER A 363 39.26 -10.76 0.56
N TYR A 364 38.07 -11.36 0.36
CA TYR A 364 37.57 -12.48 1.15
C TYR A 364 37.93 -13.85 0.55
N PHE A 365 38.65 -13.85 -0.56
CA PHE A 365 39.20 -15.05 -1.18
C PHE A 365 40.69 -15.17 -0.88
N PRO A 366 41.26 -16.38 -0.93
CA PRO A 366 42.70 -16.58 -0.83
C PRO A 366 43.48 -15.64 -1.76
N ASN A 367 44.72 -15.31 -1.35
CA ASN A 367 45.64 -14.61 -2.24
C ASN A 367 45.99 -15.57 -3.39
N SER A 368 45.56 -15.22 -4.60
CA SER A 368 45.60 -16.09 -5.78
C SER A 368 45.69 -15.24 -7.05
N SER A 369 45.83 -15.87 -8.21
CA SER A 369 45.73 -15.13 -9.48
C SER A 369 44.31 -14.58 -9.67
N PHE A 370 44.14 -13.61 -10.56
CA PHE A 370 42.82 -13.10 -10.90
C PHE A 370 41.94 -14.19 -11.55
N ASN A 371 42.54 -15.10 -12.33
CA ASN A 371 41.80 -16.19 -12.97
C ASN A 371 41.30 -17.21 -11.93
N ASP A 372 42.13 -17.59 -10.96
CA ASP A 372 41.71 -18.48 -9.86
C ASP A 372 40.58 -17.85 -9.04
N TYR A 373 40.62 -16.53 -8.84
CA TYR A 373 39.53 -15.80 -8.21
C TYR A 373 38.23 -15.93 -9.01
N LEU A 374 38.25 -15.85 -10.34
CA LEU A 374 37.02 -16.00 -11.15
C LEU A 374 36.44 -17.42 -11.07
N ILE A 375 37.30 -18.44 -10.94
CA ILE A 375 36.88 -19.83 -10.73
C ILE A 375 36.17 -19.95 -9.37
N MET A 376 36.85 -19.57 -8.29
CA MET A 376 36.25 -19.60 -6.95
C MET A 376 35.01 -18.71 -6.83
N LEU A 377 34.98 -17.57 -7.53
CA LEU A 377 33.80 -16.71 -7.58
C LEU A 377 32.60 -17.44 -8.17
N SER A 378 32.81 -18.21 -9.24
CA SER A 378 31.76 -18.99 -9.91
C SER A 378 31.23 -20.10 -9.00
N GLU A 379 32.13 -20.83 -8.32
CA GLU A 379 31.74 -21.85 -7.32
C GLU A 379 30.89 -21.24 -6.18
N TYR A 380 31.23 -20.04 -5.72
CA TYR A 380 30.43 -19.37 -4.69
C TYR A 380 29.04 -18.96 -5.18
N VAL A 381 28.88 -18.57 -6.45
CA VAL A 381 27.55 -18.29 -7.02
C VAL A 381 26.69 -19.56 -7.02
N GLU A 382 27.27 -20.71 -7.37
CA GLU A 382 26.58 -22.00 -7.32
C GLU A 382 26.15 -22.35 -5.88
N MET A 383 27.05 -22.14 -4.90
CA MET A 383 26.75 -22.35 -3.48
C MET A 383 25.69 -21.39 -2.94
N GLU A 384 25.69 -20.13 -3.37
CA GLU A 384 24.66 -19.15 -3.01
C GLU A 384 23.28 -19.60 -3.48
N ASN A 385 23.18 -20.07 -4.73
CA ASN A 385 21.95 -20.62 -5.28
C ASN A 385 21.49 -21.86 -4.50
N TYR A 386 22.42 -22.75 -4.13
CA TYR A 386 22.14 -23.91 -3.28
C TYR A 386 21.59 -23.52 -1.90
N TRP A 387 22.24 -22.60 -1.18
CA TRP A 387 21.79 -22.16 0.15
C TRP A 387 20.48 -21.37 0.10
N ALA A 388 20.26 -20.60 -0.96
CA ALA A 388 18.99 -19.90 -1.15
C ALA A 388 17.84 -20.88 -1.39
N GLY A 389 18.11 -22.02 -2.06
CA GLY A 389 17.13 -23.07 -2.33
C GLY A 389 15.92 -22.58 -3.12
N GLY A 390 16.08 -21.49 -3.90
CA GLY A 390 14.98 -20.85 -4.62
C GLY A 390 13.97 -20.10 -3.74
N ASN A 391 14.26 -19.88 -2.45
CA ASN A 391 13.36 -19.18 -1.51
C ASN A 391 13.54 -17.65 -1.49
N CYS A 392 14.61 -17.14 -2.10
CA CYS A 392 14.95 -15.73 -2.12
C CYS A 392 15.88 -15.44 -3.30
N HIS A 393 15.74 -14.28 -3.94
CA HIS A 393 16.62 -13.90 -5.03
C HIS A 393 18.02 -13.50 -4.54
N ILE A 394 19.05 -13.75 -5.36
CA ILE A 394 20.45 -13.44 -5.01
C ILE A 394 21.03 -12.40 -5.96
N TYR A 395 21.59 -11.34 -5.37
CA TYR A 395 22.32 -10.29 -6.09
C TYR A 395 23.78 -10.30 -5.63
N CYS A 396 24.67 -10.95 -6.39
CA CYS A 396 26.07 -11.11 -6.03
C CYS A 396 26.75 -9.75 -5.83
N GLY A 397 27.23 -9.50 -4.62
CA GLY A 397 27.85 -8.25 -4.21
C GLY A 397 29.34 -8.20 -4.52
N ILE A 398 29.76 -7.32 -5.44
CA ILE A 398 31.16 -7.17 -5.85
C ILE A 398 31.71 -5.80 -5.42
N SER A 399 32.77 -5.81 -4.61
CA SER A 399 33.52 -4.59 -4.30
C SER A 399 34.42 -4.24 -5.48
N VAL A 400 34.05 -3.19 -6.21
CA VAL A 400 34.85 -2.62 -7.31
C VAL A 400 36.20 -2.14 -6.78
N LYS A 401 36.28 -1.66 -5.53
CA LYS A 401 37.56 -1.27 -4.93
C LYS A 401 38.48 -2.47 -4.77
N ASP A 402 37.96 -3.57 -4.24
CA ASP A 402 38.77 -4.76 -3.91
C ASP A 402 39.07 -5.60 -5.14
N LEU A 403 38.22 -5.52 -6.18
CA LEU A 403 38.49 -6.13 -7.49
C LEU A 403 39.81 -5.64 -8.09
N TYR A 404 40.17 -4.38 -7.85
CA TYR A 404 41.43 -3.76 -8.32
C TYR A 404 42.48 -3.65 -7.21
N ARG A 405 42.48 -4.57 -6.24
CA ARG A 405 43.42 -4.53 -5.10
C ARG A 405 44.87 -4.59 -5.54
N GLU A 406 45.20 -5.39 -6.55
CA GLU A 406 46.57 -5.59 -7.03
C GLU A 406 47.11 -4.29 -7.66
N GLU A 407 46.30 -3.64 -8.50
CA GLU A 407 46.65 -2.38 -9.15
C GLU A 407 46.73 -1.21 -8.16
N ARG A 408 45.87 -1.23 -7.14
CA ARG A 408 45.86 -0.22 -6.06
C ARG A 408 47.05 -0.35 -5.11
N ARG A 409 47.37 -1.58 -4.70
CA ARG A 409 48.32 -1.85 -3.60
C ARG A 409 49.67 -1.19 -3.84
N GLU A 410 50.16 -1.20 -5.07
CA GLU A 410 51.47 -0.64 -5.38
C GLU A 410 51.48 0.89 -5.40
N VAL A 411 50.36 1.53 -5.77
CA VAL A 411 50.19 2.99 -5.62
C VAL A 411 50.07 3.36 -4.15
N GLU A 412 49.33 2.58 -3.35
CA GLU A 412 49.22 2.77 -1.91
C GLU A 412 50.56 2.57 -1.20
N ARG A 413 51.39 1.62 -1.67
CA ARG A 413 52.75 1.40 -1.19
C ARG A 413 53.65 2.59 -1.47
N LEU A 414 53.58 3.16 -2.68
CA LEU A 414 54.31 4.39 -3.02
C LEU A 414 53.88 5.55 -2.12
N ALA A 415 52.56 5.70 -1.90
CA ALA A 415 52.02 6.73 -1.02
C ALA A 415 52.49 6.58 0.44
N ALA A 416 52.58 5.34 0.94
CA ALA A 416 53.10 5.04 2.27
C ALA A 416 54.59 5.40 2.40
N LEU A 417 55.42 5.04 1.41
CA LEU A 417 56.85 5.42 1.39
C LEU A 417 57.03 6.95 1.38
N LEU A 418 56.14 7.66 0.70
CA LEU A 418 56.13 9.13 0.63
C LEU A 418 55.44 9.79 1.84
N ASN A 419 54.99 9.02 2.82
CA ASN A 419 54.28 9.48 4.02
C ASN A 419 53.06 10.39 3.70
N LEU A 420 52.28 10.03 2.69
CA LEU A 420 50.99 10.70 2.45
C LEU A 420 50.04 10.40 3.61
N SER A 421 49.40 11.45 4.14
CA SER A 421 48.43 11.36 5.23
C SER A 421 47.23 12.24 4.93
N ALA A 422 46.07 11.86 5.46
CA ALA A 422 44.90 12.74 5.47
C ALA A 422 45.15 13.96 6.39
N ASP A 423 46.01 13.82 7.39
CA ASP A 423 46.48 14.93 8.23
C ASP A 423 47.58 15.70 7.50
N LYS A 424 47.23 16.90 7.01
CA LYS A 424 48.15 17.77 6.26
C LYS A 424 49.31 18.28 7.13
N ALA A 425 49.13 18.42 8.45
CA ALA A 425 50.22 18.79 9.34
C ALA A 425 51.22 17.64 9.52
N GLN A 426 50.72 16.41 9.69
CA GLN A 426 51.56 15.21 9.74
C GLN A 426 52.32 15.00 8.41
N GLN A 427 51.63 15.15 7.28
CA GLN A 427 52.24 15.03 5.95
C GLN A 427 53.35 16.07 5.74
N LYS A 428 53.13 17.33 6.17
CA LYS A 428 54.15 18.39 6.09
C LYS A 428 55.40 18.03 6.90
N LYS A 429 55.23 17.60 8.16
CA LYS A 429 56.34 17.16 9.01
C LYS A 429 57.11 15.99 8.39
N ALA A 430 56.41 15.04 7.77
CA ALA A 430 57.05 13.90 7.11
C ALA A 430 57.83 14.31 5.85
N LEU A 431 57.29 15.25 5.06
CA LEU A 431 58.00 15.83 3.92
C LEU A 431 59.29 16.53 4.36
N ASP A 432 59.25 17.28 5.47
CA ASP A 432 60.44 17.95 6.03
C ASP A 432 61.52 16.92 6.42
N ARG A 433 61.14 15.79 7.04
CA ARG A 433 62.07 14.69 7.36
C ARG A 433 62.66 14.04 6.11
N LEU A 434 61.84 13.76 5.08
CA LEU A 434 62.33 13.18 3.83
C LEU A 434 63.31 14.12 3.11
N ALA A 435 63.13 15.44 3.23
CA ALA A 435 64.01 16.43 2.61
C ALA A 435 65.41 16.50 3.25
N LEU A 436 65.60 15.94 4.45
CA LEU A 436 66.91 15.85 5.12
C LEU A 436 67.77 14.69 4.59
N LEU A 437 67.18 13.74 3.85
CA LEU A 437 67.93 12.61 3.29
C LEU A 437 68.93 13.10 2.23
N SER A 438 70.16 12.56 2.28
CA SER A 438 71.22 12.87 1.32
C SER A 438 72.07 11.62 1.03
N GLY A 439 72.96 11.69 0.02
CA GLY A 439 73.94 10.64 -0.27
C GLY A 439 73.36 9.22 -0.36
N LYS A 440 73.88 8.31 0.48
CA LYS A 440 73.48 6.90 0.53
C LYS A 440 72.04 6.72 1.02
N ASP A 441 71.58 7.50 1.99
CA ASP A 441 70.23 7.39 2.55
C ASP A 441 69.17 7.81 1.54
N LEU A 442 69.41 8.90 0.81
CA LEU A 442 68.54 9.32 -0.28
C LEU A 442 68.53 8.27 -1.40
N SER A 443 69.68 7.67 -1.73
CA SER A 443 69.76 6.61 -2.74
C SER A 443 68.98 5.35 -2.33
N SER A 444 69.09 4.94 -1.06
CA SER A 444 68.34 3.81 -0.49
C SER A 444 66.83 4.07 -0.51
N PHE A 445 66.41 5.28 -0.11
CA PHE A 445 65.02 5.71 -0.22
C PHE A 445 64.52 5.69 -1.66
N LEU A 446 65.27 6.26 -2.60
CA LEU A 446 64.91 6.30 -4.01
C LEU A 446 64.77 4.90 -4.62
N SER A 447 65.62 3.96 -4.24
CA SER A 447 65.51 2.55 -4.66
C SER A 447 64.16 1.95 -4.26
N LYS A 448 63.72 2.16 -3.01
CA LYS A 448 62.41 1.69 -2.51
C LYS A 448 61.25 2.32 -3.28
N VAL A 449 61.30 3.64 -3.50
CA VAL A 449 60.26 4.42 -4.19
C VAL A 449 60.19 4.03 -5.68
N ARG A 450 61.33 3.90 -6.37
CA ARG A 450 61.38 3.43 -7.76
C ARG A 450 60.87 2.00 -7.92
N LYS A 451 61.18 1.10 -6.98
CA LYS A 451 60.64 -0.27 -6.99
C LYS A 451 59.12 -0.31 -6.86
N ALA A 452 58.53 0.58 -6.05
CA ALA A 452 57.07 0.69 -5.97
C ALA A 452 56.48 1.26 -7.27
N PHE A 453 57.13 2.28 -7.86
CA PHE A 453 56.70 2.87 -9.13
C PHE A 453 56.78 1.90 -10.31
N SER A 454 57.86 1.12 -10.42
CA SER A 454 58.07 0.18 -11.52
C SER A 454 56.98 -0.90 -11.61
N ALA A 455 56.30 -1.20 -10.50
CA ALA A 455 55.19 -2.16 -10.48
C ALA A 455 53.93 -1.66 -11.20
N PHE A 456 53.84 -0.36 -11.54
CA PHE A 456 52.73 0.20 -12.31
C PHE A 456 53.16 1.19 -13.41
N SER A 457 54.46 1.36 -13.63
CA SER A 457 55.01 2.37 -14.54
C SER A 457 54.59 2.15 -15.99
N GLU A 458 54.62 0.91 -16.49
CA GLU A 458 54.20 0.59 -17.87
C GLU A 458 52.73 0.88 -18.09
N ARG A 459 51.89 0.55 -17.10
CA ARG A 459 50.46 0.87 -17.15
C ARG A 459 50.22 2.37 -17.13
N LEU A 460 50.96 3.11 -16.31
CA LEU A 460 50.89 4.57 -16.28
C LEU A 460 51.35 5.18 -17.62
N LYS A 461 52.46 4.70 -18.18
CA LYS A 461 53.00 5.14 -19.46
C LYS A 461 52.00 4.94 -20.60
N ALA A 462 51.35 3.78 -20.64
CA ALA A 462 50.36 3.47 -21.67
C ALA A 462 49.11 4.37 -21.60
N CYS A 463 48.66 4.76 -20.41
CA CYS A 463 47.45 5.59 -20.25
C CYS A 463 47.71 7.09 -20.12
N SER A 464 48.91 7.50 -19.69
CA SER A 464 49.31 8.90 -19.55
C SER A 464 50.84 9.03 -19.63
N PRO A 465 51.40 9.14 -20.85
CA PRO A 465 52.82 9.40 -21.05
C PRO A 465 53.31 10.66 -20.31
N GLN A 466 52.46 11.68 -20.23
CA GLN A 466 52.73 12.92 -19.50
C GLN A 466 52.99 12.65 -18.01
N LEU A 467 52.06 12.01 -17.30
CA LEU A 467 52.22 11.73 -15.87
C LEU A 467 53.43 10.83 -15.63
N PHE A 468 53.65 9.81 -16.47
CA PHE A 468 54.83 8.96 -16.41
C PHE A 468 56.13 9.79 -16.49
N ASN A 469 56.25 10.67 -17.48
CA ASN A 469 57.42 11.53 -17.65
C ASN A 469 57.63 12.47 -16.45
N GLU A 470 56.55 12.96 -15.83
CA GLU A 470 56.65 13.78 -14.62
C GLU A 470 57.23 13.01 -13.42
N PHE A 471 56.84 11.74 -13.24
CA PHE A 471 57.44 10.86 -12.24
C PHE A 471 58.94 10.63 -12.52
N GLU A 472 59.29 10.28 -13.76
CA GLU A 472 60.68 10.05 -14.17
C GLU A 472 61.56 11.30 -13.98
N ASN A 473 61.03 12.49 -14.30
CA ASN A 473 61.74 13.76 -14.07
C ASN A 473 62.00 14.00 -12.58
N CYS A 474 61.03 13.70 -11.70
CA CYS A 474 61.23 13.73 -10.26
C CYS A 474 62.34 12.76 -9.83
N PHE A 475 62.34 11.52 -10.33
CA PHE A 475 63.37 10.54 -10.00
C PHE A 475 64.76 10.93 -10.50
N ALA A 476 64.88 11.44 -11.73
CA ALA A 476 66.15 11.92 -12.28
C ALA A 476 66.72 13.08 -11.45
N THR A 477 65.87 14.02 -11.04
CA THR A 477 66.26 15.16 -10.20
C THR A 477 66.75 14.70 -8.83
N LEU A 478 66.02 13.80 -8.16
CA LEU A 478 66.42 13.26 -6.86
C LEU A 478 67.68 12.40 -6.96
N GLN A 479 67.86 11.64 -8.05
CA GLN A 479 69.07 10.87 -8.30
C GLN A 479 70.30 11.76 -8.49
N LYS A 480 70.15 12.89 -9.18
CA LYS A 480 71.21 13.91 -9.32
C LYS A 480 71.57 14.50 -7.95
N ALA A 481 70.56 14.84 -7.13
CA ALA A 481 70.77 15.34 -5.77
C ALA A 481 71.44 14.30 -4.85
N ALA A 482 71.14 13.01 -5.01
CA ALA A 482 71.80 11.95 -4.25
C ALA A 482 73.28 11.80 -4.58
N LYS A 483 73.68 12.06 -5.84
CA LYS A 483 75.08 11.97 -6.30
C LYS A 483 75.89 13.25 -6.04
N LYS A 484 75.29 14.42 -6.25
CA LYS A 484 75.99 15.71 -6.29
C LYS A 484 75.58 16.69 -5.18
N GLY A 485 74.69 16.28 -4.28
CA GLY A 485 74.03 17.18 -3.33
C GLY A 485 72.97 18.07 -4.00
N GLY A 486 72.10 18.69 -3.20
CA GLY A 486 71.09 19.64 -3.69
C GLY A 486 69.80 19.66 -2.87
N LYS A 487 68.95 20.67 -3.09
CA LYS A 487 67.66 20.82 -2.41
C LYS A 487 66.63 19.84 -3.02
N THR A 488 66.09 18.92 -2.23
CA THR A 488 65.16 17.86 -2.68
C THR A 488 63.68 18.13 -2.35
N LYS A 489 63.42 19.04 -1.39
CA LYS A 489 62.09 19.28 -0.81
C LYS A 489 61.00 19.58 -1.84
N ALA A 490 61.29 20.44 -2.83
CA ALA A 490 60.32 20.80 -3.87
C ALA A 490 59.98 19.58 -4.76
N THR A 491 60.99 18.81 -5.14
CA THR A 491 60.82 17.59 -5.95
C THR A 491 60.06 16.49 -5.19
N LEU A 492 60.34 16.29 -3.90
CA LEU A 492 59.60 15.37 -3.05
C LEU A 492 58.13 15.79 -2.89
N ARG A 493 57.86 17.09 -2.74
CA ARG A 493 56.48 17.62 -2.71
C ARG A 493 55.76 17.35 -4.03
N LYS A 494 56.43 17.57 -5.16
CA LYS A 494 55.87 17.25 -6.49
C LYS A 494 55.55 15.75 -6.59
N LEU A 495 56.45 14.88 -6.14
CA LEU A 495 56.24 13.44 -6.15
C LEU A 495 55.07 13.00 -5.24
N GLN A 496 54.92 13.61 -4.06
CA GLN A 496 53.74 13.44 -3.20
C GLN A 496 52.46 13.84 -3.94
N HIS A 497 52.46 15.01 -4.58
CA HIS A 497 51.30 15.50 -5.32
C HIS A 497 50.91 14.59 -6.49
N LEU A 498 51.87 14.15 -7.31
CA LEU A 498 51.62 13.22 -8.41
C LEU A 498 51.01 11.90 -7.92
N THR A 499 51.50 11.39 -6.78
CA THR A 499 50.96 10.18 -6.16
C THR A 499 49.54 10.39 -5.62
N GLU A 500 49.26 11.56 -5.02
CA GLU A 500 47.92 11.94 -4.56
C GLU A 500 46.94 12.09 -5.73
N VAL A 501 47.40 12.61 -6.87
CA VAL A 501 46.62 12.68 -8.12
C VAL A 501 46.27 11.28 -8.59
N LEU A 502 47.21 10.33 -8.67
CA LEU A 502 46.90 8.95 -9.08
C LEU A 502 45.93 8.23 -8.15
N LEU A 503 46.02 8.46 -6.84
CA LEU A 503 45.12 7.85 -5.85
C LEU A 503 43.67 8.37 -5.96
N ASN A 504 43.50 9.65 -6.29
CA ASN A 504 42.20 10.33 -6.24
C ASN A 504 41.55 10.55 -7.61
N LYS A 505 42.36 10.78 -8.64
CA LYS A 505 41.96 11.09 -10.02
C LYS A 505 42.90 10.36 -11.00
N PRO A 506 42.92 9.02 -11.01
CA PRO A 506 43.71 8.26 -11.97
C PRO A 506 43.30 8.60 -13.41
N PRO A 507 44.22 8.55 -14.39
CA PRO A 507 43.89 8.69 -15.79
C PRO A 507 42.98 7.53 -16.26
N GLU A 508 42.27 7.75 -17.37
CA GLU A 508 41.42 6.72 -17.96
C GLU A 508 42.25 5.48 -18.32
N ASN A 509 41.67 4.28 -18.20
CA ASN A 509 42.35 2.99 -18.41
C ASN A 509 43.52 2.64 -17.46
N PHE A 510 43.86 3.49 -16.47
CA PHE A 510 44.83 3.10 -15.43
C PHE A 510 44.37 1.87 -14.63
N TYR A 511 43.05 1.74 -14.44
CA TYR A 511 42.42 0.53 -13.93
C TYR A 511 41.81 -0.24 -15.12
N PRO A 512 42.28 -1.45 -15.45
CA PRO A 512 41.86 -2.15 -16.66
C PRO A 512 40.37 -2.48 -16.69
N ALA A 513 39.63 -1.96 -17.68
CA ALA A 513 38.21 -2.23 -17.87
C ALA A 513 37.88 -3.73 -18.06
N GLU A 514 38.85 -4.49 -18.60
CA GLU A 514 38.70 -5.92 -18.85
C GLU A 514 38.45 -6.73 -17.57
N LYS A 515 39.05 -6.34 -16.43
CA LYS A 515 38.91 -7.06 -15.15
C LYS A 515 37.45 -7.09 -14.70
N LEU A 516 36.79 -5.93 -14.69
CA LEU A 516 35.37 -5.79 -14.42
C LEU A 516 34.50 -6.57 -15.42
N THR A 517 34.84 -6.50 -16.71
CA THR A 517 34.11 -7.21 -17.77
C THR A 517 34.20 -8.73 -17.60
N LYS A 518 35.38 -9.26 -17.28
CA LYS A 518 35.60 -10.69 -17.01
C LYS A 518 34.85 -11.16 -15.77
N THR A 519 34.83 -10.36 -14.71
CA THR A 519 34.04 -10.66 -13.50
C THR A 519 32.55 -10.74 -13.81
N ILE A 520 31.99 -9.77 -14.54
CA ILE A 520 30.57 -9.80 -14.95
C ILE A 520 30.26 -11.04 -15.79
N LYS A 521 31.15 -11.40 -16.74
CA LYS A 521 30.99 -12.61 -17.55
C LYS A 521 31.03 -13.90 -16.71
N ALA A 522 31.93 -13.99 -15.73
CA ALA A 522 32.03 -15.14 -14.83
C ALA A 522 30.73 -15.31 -14.01
N LEU A 523 30.23 -14.22 -13.41
CA LEU A 523 28.97 -14.23 -12.65
C LEU A 523 27.79 -14.71 -13.51
N ARG A 524 27.67 -14.19 -14.75
CA ARG A 524 26.63 -14.63 -15.68
C ARG A 524 26.74 -16.10 -16.03
N LYS A 525 27.96 -16.57 -16.32
CA LYS A 525 28.21 -17.98 -16.66
C LYS A 525 27.85 -18.91 -15.50
N ALA A 526 28.08 -18.46 -14.26
CA ALA A 526 27.74 -19.20 -13.05
C ALA A 526 26.25 -19.10 -12.64
N GLY A 527 25.41 -18.38 -13.40
CA GLY A 527 23.98 -18.28 -13.15
C GLY A 527 23.58 -17.27 -12.08
N ALA A 528 24.34 -16.18 -11.90
CA ALA A 528 23.94 -15.10 -11.00
C ALA A 528 22.65 -14.41 -11.50
N GLU A 529 21.62 -14.36 -10.65
CA GLU A 529 20.36 -13.66 -10.97
C GLU A 529 20.50 -12.14 -10.96
N GLY A 530 21.41 -11.62 -10.13
CA GLY A 530 21.69 -10.19 -10.06
C GLY A 530 23.15 -9.89 -9.76
N ILE A 531 23.59 -8.71 -10.19
CA ILE A 531 24.92 -8.17 -9.92
C ILE A 531 24.76 -6.83 -9.20
N ALA A 532 25.34 -6.74 -8.00
CA ALA A 532 25.35 -5.53 -7.20
C ALA A 532 26.78 -5.03 -6.99
N LEU A 533 27.09 -3.79 -7.40
CA LEU A 533 28.45 -3.26 -7.35
C LEU A 533 28.65 -2.26 -6.21
N PHE A 534 29.55 -2.59 -5.28
CA PHE A 534 30.01 -1.71 -4.21
C PHE A 534 31.30 -0.99 -4.64
N CYS A 535 31.30 0.30 -4.96
CA CYS A 535 30.19 1.25 -4.95
C CYS A 535 30.43 2.32 -6.04
N VAL A 536 29.47 3.21 -6.24
CA VAL A 536 29.54 4.33 -7.20
C VAL A 536 30.85 5.12 -7.09
N SER A 537 31.37 5.35 -5.88
CA SER A 537 32.62 6.09 -5.68
C SER A 537 33.80 5.44 -6.40
N SER A 538 33.91 4.11 -6.35
CA SER A 538 35.00 3.37 -6.99
C SER A 538 34.82 3.31 -8.50
N ILE A 539 33.57 3.13 -8.97
CA ILE A 539 33.24 3.12 -10.40
C ILE A 539 33.62 4.47 -11.04
N ALA A 540 33.22 5.57 -10.41
CA ALA A 540 33.51 6.92 -10.88
C ALA A 540 35.00 7.25 -10.80
N ARG A 541 35.64 6.96 -9.66
CA ARG A 541 37.07 7.23 -9.46
C ARG A 541 37.96 6.45 -10.43
N PHE A 542 37.65 5.18 -10.69
CA PHE A 542 38.42 4.33 -11.59
C PHE A 542 38.02 4.48 -13.07
N LYS A 543 37.11 5.42 -13.39
CA LYS A 543 36.65 5.71 -14.76
C LYS A 543 35.99 4.50 -15.45
N LEU A 544 35.24 3.69 -14.70
CA LEU A 544 34.69 2.41 -15.19
C LEU A 544 33.27 2.49 -15.76
N TRP A 545 32.64 3.66 -15.80
CA TRP A 545 31.27 3.81 -16.31
C TRP A 545 31.12 3.39 -17.79
N ASN A 546 32.12 3.67 -18.63
CA ASN A 546 32.12 3.25 -20.03
C ASN A 546 32.19 1.72 -20.15
N ALA A 547 33.03 1.08 -19.34
CA ALA A 547 33.16 -0.38 -19.28
C ALA A 547 31.86 -1.05 -18.80
N LEU A 548 31.19 -0.45 -17.80
CA LEU A 548 29.88 -0.90 -17.34
C LEU A 548 28.81 -0.75 -18.41
N ALA A 549 28.72 0.42 -19.07
CA ALA A 549 27.76 0.65 -20.15
C ALA A 549 27.92 -0.39 -21.28
N LYS A 550 29.16 -0.77 -21.62
CA LYS A 550 29.44 -1.83 -22.58
C LYS A 550 29.01 -3.21 -22.06
N SER A 551 29.33 -3.54 -20.81
CA SER A 551 29.01 -4.84 -20.20
C SER A 551 27.50 -5.03 -19.93
N PHE A 552 26.80 -3.91 -19.71
CA PHE A 552 25.38 -3.80 -19.40
C PHE A 552 24.60 -3.17 -20.56
N LYS A 553 25.03 -3.39 -21.81
CA LYS A 553 24.41 -2.79 -23.01
C LYS A 553 22.93 -3.11 -23.16
N GLN A 554 22.52 -4.34 -22.84
CA GLN A 554 21.12 -4.76 -22.90
C GLN A 554 20.32 -4.17 -21.74
N PRO A 555 19.05 -3.77 -21.95
CA PRO A 555 18.14 -3.40 -20.86
C PRO A 555 18.05 -4.50 -19.80
N SER A 556 18.08 -4.14 -18.52
CA SER A 556 17.89 -5.09 -17.40
C SER A 556 16.42 -5.17 -16.97
N GLU A 557 15.99 -6.30 -16.45
CA GLU A 557 14.80 -6.40 -15.58
C GLU A 557 15.26 -6.70 -14.14
N LEU A 558 14.41 -6.46 -13.15
CA LEU A 558 14.72 -6.77 -11.76
C LEU A 558 14.07 -8.12 -11.40
N PRO A 559 14.85 -9.22 -11.26
CA PRO A 559 14.34 -10.56 -10.95
C PRO A 559 13.30 -10.61 -9.83
N HIS A 560 13.54 -9.94 -8.70
CA HIS A 560 12.64 -9.93 -7.54
C HIS A 560 11.28 -9.27 -7.77
N ILE A 561 11.05 -8.68 -8.94
CA ILE A 561 9.74 -8.16 -9.37
C ILE A 561 9.20 -8.97 -10.54
N ALA A 562 10.07 -9.42 -11.45
CA ALA A 562 9.69 -10.03 -12.71
C ALA A 562 9.50 -11.55 -12.63
N LYS A 563 10.15 -12.22 -11.67
CA LYS A 563 10.22 -13.68 -11.59
C LYS A 563 9.62 -14.17 -10.27
N PRO A 564 8.81 -15.25 -10.29
CA PRO A 564 8.42 -15.92 -9.07
C PRO A 564 9.61 -16.69 -8.49
N VAL A 565 9.72 -16.72 -7.16
CA VAL A 565 10.56 -17.67 -6.42
C VAL A 565 9.85 -19.01 -6.26
N HIS A 566 10.58 -20.09 -5.97
CA HIS A 566 10.00 -21.44 -5.84
C HIS A 566 9.05 -21.54 -4.64
N ALA A 567 9.47 -20.96 -3.51
CA ALA A 567 8.59 -20.68 -2.38
C ALA A 567 8.47 -19.16 -2.23
N PRO A 568 7.30 -18.55 -2.51
CA PRO A 568 7.08 -17.12 -2.31
C PRO A 568 7.36 -16.76 -0.85
N SER A 569 8.21 -15.76 -0.64
CA SER A 569 8.46 -15.21 0.70
C SER A 569 7.13 -14.82 1.35
N THR A 570 7.08 -14.75 2.68
CA THR A 570 5.87 -14.30 3.39
C THR A 570 5.42 -12.92 2.86
N GLN A 571 6.37 -12.10 2.42
CA GLN A 571 6.09 -10.82 1.78
C GLN A 571 5.52 -10.99 0.37
N VAL A 572 6.05 -11.86 -0.49
CA VAL A 572 5.46 -12.12 -1.82
C VAL A 572 4.03 -12.64 -1.70
N LEU A 573 3.77 -13.60 -0.79
CA LEU A 573 2.40 -14.09 -0.52
C LEU A 573 1.48 -12.97 -0.05
N ARG A 574 1.97 -12.11 0.85
CA ARG A 574 1.21 -10.95 1.32
C ARG A 574 0.93 -9.94 0.22
N LEU A 575 1.91 -9.63 -0.63
CA LEU A 575 1.74 -8.72 -1.76
C LEU A 575 0.75 -9.28 -2.77
N LEU A 576 0.82 -10.58 -3.06
CA LEU A 576 -0.17 -11.28 -3.89
C LEU A 576 -1.58 -11.16 -3.30
N TYR A 577 -1.74 -11.44 -2.01
CA TYR A 577 -3.03 -11.31 -1.31
C TYR A 577 -3.59 -9.87 -1.39
N LEU A 578 -2.73 -8.85 -1.21
CA LEU A 578 -3.15 -7.46 -1.33
C LEU A 578 -3.56 -7.10 -2.76
N ARG A 579 -2.81 -7.56 -3.76
CA ARG A 579 -3.15 -7.36 -5.18
C ARG A 579 -4.43 -8.08 -5.57
N GLU A 580 -4.66 -9.29 -5.07
CA GLU A 580 -5.93 -10.00 -5.27
C GLU A 580 -7.10 -9.22 -4.67
N LYS A 581 -6.94 -8.64 -3.48
CA LYS A 581 -7.97 -7.81 -2.85
C LYS A 581 -8.26 -6.53 -3.64
N GLU A 582 -7.22 -5.84 -4.11
CA GLU A 582 -7.37 -4.68 -5.00
C GLU A 582 -8.04 -5.05 -6.32
N LEU A 583 -7.66 -6.19 -6.90
CA LEU A 583 -8.26 -6.70 -8.13
C LEU A 583 -9.75 -7.02 -7.92
N ALA A 584 -10.09 -7.63 -6.79
CA ALA A 584 -11.46 -7.93 -6.40
C ALA A 584 -12.30 -6.66 -6.17
N GLN A 585 -11.73 -5.64 -5.51
CA GLN A 585 -12.37 -4.34 -5.34
C GLN A 585 -12.58 -3.65 -6.69
N THR A 586 -11.58 -3.66 -7.56
CA THR A 586 -11.66 -3.08 -8.91
C THR A 586 -12.69 -3.82 -9.77
N ALA A 587 -12.74 -5.15 -9.69
CA ALA A 587 -13.75 -5.96 -10.35
C ALA A 587 -15.16 -5.68 -9.80
N GLY A 588 -15.30 -5.41 -8.50
CA GLY A 588 -16.54 -4.95 -7.88
C GLY A 588 -16.99 -3.61 -8.44
N LYS A 589 -16.08 -2.62 -8.49
CA LYS A 589 -16.35 -1.29 -9.06
C LYS A 589 -16.70 -1.37 -10.56
N ASN A 590 -16.01 -2.22 -11.32
CA ASN A 590 -16.32 -2.46 -12.73
C ASN A 590 -17.70 -3.13 -12.90
N ARG A 591 -18.10 -4.04 -12.02
CA ARG A 591 -19.46 -4.61 -12.03
C ARG A 591 -20.52 -3.55 -11.72
N GLN A 592 -20.26 -2.68 -10.76
CA GLN A 592 -21.14 -1.55 -10.45
C GLN A 592 -21.27 -0.60 -11.65
N LEU A 593 -20.15 -0.16 -12.23
CA LEU A 593 -20.16 0.70 -13.42
C LEU A 593 -20.85 0.04 -14.62
N SER A 594 -20.66 -1.27 -14.82
CA SER A 594 -21.38 -2.02 -15.86
C SER A 594 -22.89 -2.09 -15.60
N SER A 595 -23.32 -2.22 -14.33
CA SER A 595 -24.73 -2.19 -13.94
C SER A 595 -25.35 -0.79 -14.11
N GLU A 596 -24.63 0.25 -13.73
CA GLU A 596 -25.02 1.65 -13.97
C GLU A 596 -25.13 1.95 -15.47
N LEU A 597 -24.18 1.46 -16.28
CA LEU A 597 -24.22 1.57 -17.73
C LEU A 597 -25.41 0.81 -18.33
N ALA A 598 -25.72 -0.39 -17.83
CA ALA A 598 -26.89 -1.14 -18.27
C ALA A 598 -28.19 -0.41 -17.92
N SER A 599 -28.31 0.11 -16.69
CA SER A 599 -29.46 0.92 -16.26
C SER A 599 -29.61 2.18 -17.11
N ALA A 600 -28.51 2.88 -17.40
CA ALA A 600 -28.52 4.04 -18.29
C ALA A 600 -28.96 3.67 -19.71
N LYS A 601 -28.50 2.54 -20.27
CA LYS A 601 -28.96 2.03 -21.57
C LYS A 601 -30.46 1.71 -21.57
N THR A 602 -30.98 1.10 -20.51
CA THR A 602 -32.42 0.85 -20.39
C THR A 602 -33.22 2.16 -20.34
N LYS A 603 -32.72 3.18 -19.61
CA LYS A 603 -33.35 4.51 -19.58
C LYS A 603 -33.33 5.19 -20.94
N ILE A 604 -32.21 5.12 -21.67
CA ILE A 604 -32.11 5.63 -23.04
C ILE A 604 -33.13 4.92 -23.93
N SER A 605 -33.19 3.59 -23.90
CA SER A 605 -34.16 2.84 -24.72
C SER A 605 -35.62 3.16 -24.36
N ALA A 606 -35.93 3.40 -23.08
CA ALA A 606 -37.26 3.83 -22.66
C ALA A 606 -37.59 5.25 -23.12
N LEU A 607 -36.58 6.14 -23.15
CA LEU A 607 -36.73 7.48 -23.72
C LEU A 607 -36.92 7.41 -25.24
N ASP A 608 -36.16 6.58 -25.96
CA ASP A 608 -36.33 6.36 -27.40
C ASP A 608 -37.75 5.87 -27.72
N HIS A 609 -38.26 4.86 -27.01
CA HIS A 609 -39.64 4.41 -27.18
C HIS A 609 -40.65 5.53 -26.89
N LYS A 610 -40.36 6.41 -25.93
CA LYS A 610 -41.24 7.55 -25.63
C LYS A 610 -41.18 8.61 -26.72
N VAL A 611 -40.01 8.83 -27.33
CA VAL A 611 -39.83 9.68 -28.51
C VAL A 611 -40.59 9.10 -29.70
N ASP A 612 -40.52 7.79 -29.93
CA ASP A 612 -41.25 7.11 -31.00
C ASP A 612 -42.77 7.24 -30.81
N GLU A 613 -43.28 7.02 -29.59
CA GLU A 613 -44.70 7.18 -29.28
C GLU A 613 -45.17 8.63 -29.45
N LEU A 614 -44.39 9.61 -28.99
CA LEU A 614 -44.70 11.02 -29.21
C LEU A 614 -44.68 11.37 -30.70
N THR A 615 -43.74 10.82 -31.47
CA THR A 615 -43.65 11.01 -32.92
C THR A 615 -44.88 10.43 -33.62
N ARG A 616 -45.35 9.25 -33.20
CA ARG A 616 -46.60 8.62 -33.69
C ARG A 616 -47.81 9.50 -33.39
N GLN A 617 -47.93 10.02 -32.16
CA GLN A 617 -49.02 10.92 -31.77
C GLN A 617 -49.01 12.23 -32.56
N ILE A 618 -47.83 12.78 -32.87
CA ILE A 618 -47.70 13.94 -33.77
C ILE A 618 -48.23 13.58 -35.17
N GLY A 619 -47.83 12.45 -35.73
CA GLY A 619 -48.32 11.99 -37.03
C GLY A 619 -49.84 11.78 -37.09
N GLU A 620 -50.44 11.20 -36.04
CA GLU A 620 -51.90 11.06 -35.91
C GLU A 620 -52.61 12.41 -35.83
N ARG A 621 -52.04 13.37 -35.09
CA ARG A 621 -52.56 14.74 -35.01
C ARG A 621 -52.44 15.47 -36.34
N ASP A 622 -51.36 15.28 -37.08
CA ASP A 622 -51.17 15.88 -38.41
C ASP A 622 -52.16 15.31 -39.45
N GLU A 623 -52.47 14.02 -39.38
CA GLU A 623 -53.52 13.39 -40.20
C GLU A 623 -54.91 13.92 -39.82
N ALA A 624 -55.22 14.04 -38.52
CA ALA A 624 -56.46 14.64 -38.06
C ALA A 624 -56.58 16.12 -38.52
N LEU A 625 -55.49 16.89 -38.46
CA LEU A 625 -55.44 18.27 -38.95
C LEU A 625 -55.70 18.34 -40.46
N ARG A 626 -55.16 17.40 -41.25
CA ARG A 626 -55.44 17.32 -42.69
C ARG A 626 -56.92 17.04 -42.96
N LYS A 627 -57.52 16.06 -42.27
CA LYS A 627 -58.96 15.79 -42.38
C LYS A 627 -59.82 16.99 -41.98
N LEU A 628 -59.44 17.71 -40.94
CA LEU A 628 -60.11 18.95 -40.52
C LEU A 628 -59.98 20.05 -41.59
N LYS A 629 -58.81 20.22 -42.20
CA LYS A 629 -58.61 21.17 -43.32
C LYS A 629 -59.45 20.81 -44.54
N ASP A 630 -59.54 19.52 -44.87
CA ASP A 630 -60.37 19.05 -45.99
C ASP A 630 -61.87 19.22 -45.68
N ALA A 631 -62.28 18.99 -44.44
CA ALA A 631 -63.65 19.26 -43.97
C ALA A 631 -63.97 20.75 -44.00
N ILE A 632 -63.03 21.62 -43.60
CA ILE A 632 -63.17 23.08 -43.71
C ILE A 632 -63.32 23.48 -45.18
N LYS A 633 -62.47 22.99 -46.09
CA LYS A 633 -62.62 23.26 -47.53
C LYS A 633 -63.97 22.81 -48.09
N LYS A 634 -64.47 21.66 -47.63
CA LYS A 634 -65.79 21.16 -48.04
C LYS A 634 -66.90 22.07 -47.50
N ALA A 635 -66.82 22.48 -46.24
CA ALA A 635 -67.76 23.41 -45.64
C ALA A 635 -67.71 24.80 -46.31
N GLU A 636 -66.53 25.31 -46.66
CA GLU A 636 -66.36 26.56 -47.44
C GLU A 636 -67.06 26.44 -48.80
N LYS A 637 -66.93 25.30 -49.47
CA LYS A 637 -67.66 25.04 -50.73
C LYS A 637 -69.17 25.01 -50.51
N GLU A 638 -69.65 24.31 -49.48
CA GLU A 638 -71.08 24.27 -49.13
C GLU A 638 -71.62 25.67 -48.78
N VAL A 639 -70.85 26.49 -48.06
CA VAL A 639 -71.20 27.89 -47.77
C VAL A 639 -71.27 28.71 -49.06
N ASN A 640 -70.29 28.60 -49.96
CA ASN A 640 -70.33 29.32 -51.24
C ASN A 640 -71.53 28.89 -52.11
N ASP A 641 -71.86 27.60 -52.13
CA ASP A 641 -73.03 27.07 -52.85
C ASP A 641 -74.36 27.58 -52.23
N LEU A 642 -74.40 27.69 -50.89
CA LEU A 642 -75.53 28.28 -50.15
C LEU A 642 -75.62 29.80 -50.37
N GLU A 643 -74.52 30.53 -50.42
CA GLU A 643 -74.49 31.96 -50.76
C GLU A 643 -75.02 32.20 -52.17
N ALA A 644 -74.62 31.38 -53.15
CA ALA A 644 -75.14 31.45 -54.51
C ALA A 644 -76.66 31.15 -54.57
N SER A 645 -77.14 30.23 -53.73
CA SER A 645 -78.57 29.91 -53.60
C SER A 645 -79.35 31.02 -52.91
N LEU A 646 -78.77 31.63 -51.87
CA LEU A 646 -79.33 32.77 -51.15
C LEU A 646 -79.42 34.01 -52.05
N GLN A 647 -78.43 34.24 -52.92
CA GLN A 647 -78.47 35.31 -53.90
C GLN A 647 -79.68 35.15 -54.85
N LYS A 648 -79.92 33.94 -55.35
CA LYS A 648 -81.10 33.64 -56.18
C LYS A 648 -82.42 33.85 -55.45
N GLU A 649 -82.51 33.41 -54.19
CA GLU A 649 -83.70 33.62 -53.36
C GLU A 649 -83.92 35.10 -53.01
N THR A 650 -82.85 35.88 -52.84
CA THR A 650 -82.94 37.32 -52.57
C THR A 650 -83.47 38.07 -53.79
N GLU A 651 -83.02 37.72 -55.00
CA GLU A 651 -83.58 38.24 -56.26
C GLU A 651 -85.04 37.82 -56.48
N ALA A 652 -85.43 36.61 -56.04
CA ALA A 652 -86.83 36.17 -56.06
C ALA A 652 -87.70 36.93 -55.04
N LYS A 653 -87.14 37.22 -53.86
CA LYS A 653 -87.79 37.98 -52.78
C LYS A 653 -88.04 39.43 -53.16
N GLU A 654 -87.14 40.09 -53.90
CA GLU A 654 -87.39 41.44 -54.43
C GLU A 654 -88.58 41.47 -55.40
N ARG A 655 -88.70 40.46 -56.28
CA ARG A 655 -89.86 40.33 -57.19
C ARG A 655 -91.15 40.10 -56.42
N LEU A 656 -91.12 39.33 -55.33
CA LEU A 656 -92.27 39.12 -54.46
C LEU A 656 -92.60 40.37 -53.61
N GLY A 657 -91.61 41.15 -53.19
CA GLY A 657 -91.81 42.39 -52.44
C GLY A 657 -92.63 43.42 -53.23
N GLN A 658 -92.34 43.58 -54.52
CA GLN A 658 -93.13 44.43 -55.41
C GLN A 658 -94.60 43.97 -55.53
N ARG A 659 -94.85 42.66 -55.42
CA ARG A 659 -96.20 42.08 -55.47
C ARG A 659 -96.96 42.23 -54.15
N ILE A 660 -96.27 42.21 -53.02
CA ILE A 660 -96.86 42.39 -51.68
C ILE A 660 -97.33 43.84 -51.50
N GLU A 661 -96.59 44.82 -52.01
CA GLU A 661 -96.97 46.24 -51.89
C GLU A 661 -98.29 46.57 -52.64
N GLU A 662 -98.58 45.85 -53.74
CA GLU A 662 -99.89 45.90 -54.40
C GLU A 662 -101.01 45.30 -53.53
N LEU A 663 -100.75 44.17 -52.86
CA LEU A 663 -101.72 43.46 -52.02
C LEU A 663 -102.00 44.16 -50.68
N GLU A 664 -101.02 44.86 -50.10
CA GLU A 664 -101.18 45.61 -48.84
C GLU A 664 -102.15 46.79 -48.99
N LYS A 665 -102.21 47.42 -50.17
CA LYS A 665 -103.22 48.45 -50.46
C LYS A 665 -104.64 47.87 -50.49
N GLU A 666 -104.81 46.63 -50.96
CA GLU A 666 -106.11 45.94 -50.94
C GLU A 666 -106.51 45.50 -49.52
N LEU A 667 -105.55 45.08 -48.69
CA LEU A 667 -105.78 44.63 -47.30
C LEU A 667 -106.22 45.77 -46.38
N ALA A 668 -105.63 46.97 -46.50
CA ALA A 668 -105.98 48.14 -45.70
C ALA A 668 -107.46 48.57 -45.85
N ALA A 669 -108.08 48.30 -47.00
CA ALA A 669 -109.49 48.54 -47.22
C ALA A 669 -110.40 47.54 -46.46
N LYS A 670 -109.93 46.29 -46.25
CA LYS A 670 -110.68 45.25 -45.54
C LYS A 670 -110.58 45.37 -44.02
N GLU A 671 -109.42 45.73 -43.47
CA GLU A 671 -109.20 45.86 -42.02
C GLU A 671 -110.02 46.98 -41.35
N ARG A 672 -110.43 48.02 -42.09
CA ARG A 672 -111.36 49.04 -41.58
C ARG A 672 -112.74 48.45 -41.23
N LYS A 673 -113.16 47.40 -41.93
CA LYS A 673 -114.48 46.77 -41.78
C LYS A 673 -114.54 45.77 -40.61
N GLU A 674 -113.39 45.21 -40.22
CA GLU A 674 -113.26 44.25 -39.11
C GLU A 674 -113.31 44.93 -37.73
N ARG A 675 -112.72 46.13 -37.59
CA ARG A 675 -112.68 46.87 -36.31
C ARG A 675 -114.06 47.32 -35.82
N GLU A 676 -115.00 47.51 -36.74
CA GLU A 676 -116.39 47.86 -36.44
C GLU A 676 -117.15 46.68 -35.79
N LEU A 677 -116.88 45.45 -36.25
CA LEU A 677 -117.46 44.21 -35.72
C LEU A 677 -116.91 43.82 -34.33
N GLN A 678 -115.63 44.06 -34.06
CA GLN A 678 -114.99 43.74 -32.77
C GLN A 678 -115.51 44.58 -31.59
N THR A 679 -116.02 45.78 -31.85
CA THR A 679 -116.56 46.66 -30.79
C THR A 679 -117.89 46.13 -30.22
N GLN A 680 -118.71 45.46 -31.04
CA GLN A 680 -119.97 44.84 -30.61
C GLN A 680 -119.75 43.57 -29.76
N LEU A 681 -118.65 42.86 -30.00
CA LEU A 681 -118.36 41.57 -29.36
C LEU A 681 -117.89 41.72 -27.89
N ASN A 682 -117.27 42.85 -27.55
CA ASN A 682 -116.80 43.15 -26.18
C ASN A 682 -117.91 43.55 -25.22
N THR A 683 -119.07 44.01 -25.71
CA THR A 683 -120.21 44.36 -24.86
C THR A 683 -120.89 43.11 -24.29
N PHE A 684 -121.02 42.04 -25.10
CA PHE A 684 -121.61 40.77 -24.68
C PHE A 684 -120.76 39.98 -23.66
N ARG A 685 -119.44 40.20 -23.63
CA ARG A 685 -118.54 39.54 -22.67
C ARG A 685 -118.67 40.05 -21.23
N ASN A 686 -119.01 41.32 -21.04
CA ASN A 686 -119.09 41.94 -19.71
C ASN A 686 -120.35 41.54 -18.91
N GLU A 687 -121.43 41.09 -19.57
CA GLU A 687 -122.63 40.57 -18.90
C GLU A 687 -122.45 39.14 -18.35
N ALA A 688 -121.61 38.33 -19.02
CA ALA A 688 -121.35 36.95 -18.61
C ALA A 688 -120.54 36.84 -17.30
N ASP A 689 -119.57 37.74 -17.08
CA ASP A 689 -118.70 37.78 -15.89
C ASP A 689 -119.44 38.18 -14.59
N LEU A 690 -120.60 38.85 -14.69
CA LEU A 690 -121.39 39.27 -13.54
C LEU A 690 -122.21 38.11 -12.94
N LEU A 691 -122.72 37.22 -13.81
CA LEU A 691 -123.52 36.05 -13.44
C LEU A 691 -122.68 34.93 -12.80
N GLU A 692 -121.40 34.83 -13.16
CA GLU A 692 -120.48 33.82 -12.62
C GLU A 692 -119.99 34.15 -11.19
N LYS A 693 -119.95 35.44 -10.81
CA LYS A 693 -119.60 35.88 -9.44
C LYS A 693 -120.71 35.64 -8.41
N GLN A 694 -121.99 35.73 -8.78
CA GLN A 694 -123.11 35.47 -7.86
C GLN A 694 -123.25 33.98 -7.49
N ASN A 695 -123.04 33.08 -8.46
CA ASN A 695 -123.22 31.63 -8.29
C ASN A 695 -122.17 30.98 -7.36
N LYS A 696 -121.00 31.62 -7.20
CA LYS A 696 -119.89 31.13 -6.36
C LYS A 696 -120.05 31.46 -4.87
N SER A 697 -120.80 32.53 -4.54
CA SER A 697 -121.11 32.95 -3.17
C SER A 697 -122.17 32.04 -2.51
N THR A 698 -123.24 31.70 -3.24
CA THR A 698 -124.35 30.86 -2.77
C THR A 698 -123.90 29.41 -2.44
N ARG A 699 -122.88 28.90 -3.14
CA ARG A 699 -122.31 27.56 -2.92
C ARG A 699 -121.37 27.46 -1.71
N LYS A 700 -121.05 28.57 -1.03
CA LYS A 700 -120.23 28.59 0.19
C LYS A 700 -121.09 28.61 1.45
N GLU A 701 -122.20 29.35 1.45
CA GLU A 701 -123.17 29.41 2.56
C GLU A 701 -123.94 28.10 2.77
N LEU A 702 -124.24 27.36 1.69
CA LEU A 702 -124.98 26.09 1.76
C LEU A 702 -124.19 24.93 2.40
N ARG A 703 -122.85 25.01 2.45
CA ARG A 703 -121.97 23.96 3.01
C ARG A 703 -121.76 24.08 4.52
N ASP A 704 -121.76 25.29 5.07
CA ASP A 704 -121.67 25.55 6.51
C ASP A 704 -123.01 25.31 7.24
N TYR A 705 -124.14 25.44 6.53
CA TYR A 705 -125.48 25.14 7.05
C TYR A 705 -125.70 23.63 7.25
N TYR A 706 -125.15 22.79 6.37
CA TYR A 706 -125.34 21.34 6.40
C TYR A 706 -124.62 20.64 7.57
N GLN A 707 -123.49 21.18 8.03
CA GLN A 707 -122.74 20.65 9.18
C GLN A 707 -123.36 21.05 10.53
N LYS A 708 -123.98 22.24 10.63
CA LYS A 708 -124.69 22.67 11.85
C LYS A 708 -126.01 21.92 12.10
N VAL A 709 -126.65 21.38 11.06
CA VAL A 709 -127.90 20.61 11.18
C VAL A 709 -127.68 19.22 11.80
N ILE A 710 -126.55 18.57 11.51
CA ILE A 710 -126.25 17.21 12.03
C ILE A 710 -125.86 17.23 13.53
N GLU A 711 -125.30 18.32 14.02
CA GLU A 711 -124.95 18.50 15.44
C GLU A 711 -126.12 18.99 16.30
N THR A 712 -127.16 19.58 15.69
CA THR A 712 -128.34 20.11 16.40
C THR A 712 -129.43 19.04 16.62
N GLU A 713 -129.51 18.00 15.77
CA GLU A 713 -130.43 16.86 15.96
C GLU A 713 -130.06 15.95 17.14
N ARG A 714 -128.79 15.91 17.58
CA ARG A 714 -128.35 15.02 18.68
C ARG A 714 -128.46 15.59 20.09
N ARG A 715 -128.79 16.88 20.26
CA ARG A 715 -128.83 17.54 21.59
C ARG A 715 -130.18 18.13 22.02
N PHE A 716 -131.23 18.01 21.20
CA PHE A 716 -132.61 18.37 21.57
C PHE A 716 -133.60 17.19 21.56
N GLU A 717 -133.11 15.97 21.70
CA GLU A 717 -133.90 14.78 22.08
C GLU A 717 -133.47 14.16 23.43
N SER A 718 -132.82 14.93 24.32
CA SER A 718 -132.44 14.45 25.65
C SER A 718 -133.47 14.67 26.77
N GLN A 719 -134.69 15.19 26.54
CA GLN A 719 -135.50 15.64 27.70
C GLN A 719 -137.04 15.57 27.60
N ARG A 720 -137.65 14.82 26.67
CA ARG A 720 -139.13 14.79 26.54
C ARG A 720 -139.88 13.45 26.68
N TYR A 721 -139.27 12.33 27.07
CA TYR A 721 -140.08 11.15 27.45
C TYR A 721 -139.54 10.23 28.57
N TYR A 722 -138.63 10.70 29.43
CA TYR A 722 -138.43 10.08 30.75
C TYR A 722 -139.56 10.42 31.75
N GLU A 723 -140.43 11.39 31.44
CA GLU A 723 -141.54 11.84 32.30
C GLU A 723 -142.90 11.20 31.99
N ARG A 724 -143.17 10.74 30.76
CA ARG A 724 -144.48 10.17 30.39
C ARG A 724 -144.54 8.63 30.36
N LEU A 725 -143.43 7.90 30.26
CA LEU A 725 -143.47 6.43 30.44
C LEU A 725 -143.46 6.00 31.92
N ARG A 726 -143.03 6.86 32.84
CA ARG A 726 -143.25 6.62 34.29
C ARG A 726 -144.74 6.56 34.65
N LEU A 727 -145.61 7.18 33.86
CA LEU A 727 -147.07 7.08 34.01
C LEU A 727 -147.67 5.80 33.38
N VAL A 728 -147.05 5.24 32.34
CA VAL A 728 -147.51 4.00 31.71
C VAL A 728 -147.05 2.76 32.49
N ILE A 729 -145.90 2.85 33.16
CA ILE A 729 -145.42 1.83 34.12
C ILE A 729 -146.31 1.80 35.38
N ALA A 730 -146.92 2.91 35.78
CA ALA A 730 -147.87 2.94 36.90
C ALA A 730 -149.26 2.35 36.57
N PHE A 731 -149.68 2.36 35.29
CA PHE A 731 -150.98 1.81 34.85
C PHE A 731 -150.90 0.33 34.45
N GLY A 732 -149.79 -0.13 33.87
CA GLY A 732 -149.61 -1.54 33.46
C GLY A 732 -149.46 -2.51 34.64
N VAL A 733 -148.85 -2.07 35.74
CA VAL A 733 -148.72 -2.88 36.97
C VAL A 733 -150.08 -3.07 37.68
N ALA A 734 -151.06 -2.18 37.44
CA ALA A 734 -152.44 -2.36 37.90
C ALA A 734 -153.25 -3.32 37.00
N VAL A 735 -152.94 -3.41 35.70
CA VAL A 735 -153.60 -4.33 34.75
C VAL A 735 -153.11 -5.77 34.92
N ILE A 736 -151.85 -5.97 35.35
CA ILE A 736 -151.36 -7.25 35.87
C ILE A 736 -152.17 -7.71 37.11
N ALA A 737 -152.63 -6.79 37.97
CA ALA A 737 -153.39 -7.18 39.15
C ALA A 737 -154.88 -7.50 38.86
N PHE A 738 -155.51 -6.82 37.88
CA PHE A 738 -156.94 -7.03 37.58
C PHE A 738 -157.22 -8.24 36.67
N ALA A 739 -156.37 -8.52 35.67
CA ALA A 739 -156.56 -9.68 34.79
C ALA A 739 -156.21 -11.01 35.47
N VAL A 740 -155.23 -11.01 36.38
CA VAL A 740 -154.90 -12.16 37.24
C VAL A 740 -155.98 -12.36 38.31
N ALA A 741 -156.68 -11.30 38.75
CA ALA A 741 -157.82 -11.41 39.68
C ALA A 741 -159.15 -11.83 39.01
N LEU A 742 -159.41 -11.43 37.76
CA LEU A 742 -160.70 -11.71 37.08
C LEU A 742 -160.80 -13.11 36.45
N ILE A 743 -159.69 -13.76 36.10
CA ILE A 743 -159.69 -15.13 35.56
C ILE A 743 -159.31 -16.19 36.62
N ALA A 744 -158.66 -15.78 37.71
CA ALA A 744 -158.82 -16.50 38.98
C ALA A 744 -160.30 -16.55 39.44
N THR A 745 -161.19 -15.67 38.94
CA THR A 745 -162.65 -15.79 39.14
C THR A 745 -163.36 -16.63 38.07
N MET A 746 -162.71 -17.00 36.95
CA MET A 746 -163.27 -17.91 35.92
C MET A 746 -162.76 -19.35 35.99
N LEU A 747 -161.84 -19.66 36.90
CA LEU A 747 -161.77 -20.96 37.59
C LEU A 747 -163.05 -21.28 38.42
N LYS A 748 -164.24 -20.80 38.01
CA LYS A 748 -165.52 -21.07 38.70
C LYS A 748 -166.69 -21.47 37.81
N ARG A 749 -166.51 -21.59 36.49
CA ARG A 749 -167.52 -22.19 35.58
C ARG A 749 -166.78 -22.95 34.47
N LYS A 750 -166.66 -24.28 34.55
CA LYS A 750 -167.72 -25.27 34.27
C LYS A 750 -167.51 -25.85 32.87
N SER A 751 -167.38 -27.18 32.82
CA SER A 751 -168.03 -28.07 31.84
C SER A 751 -167.85 -27.73 30.35
N GLY A 752 -167.11 -28.52 29.60
CA GLY A 752 -166.62 -29.87 29.89
C GLY A 752 -165.54 -30.31 28.94
#